data_AF-A0A8T1USX6-F1
#
_entry.id   AF-A0A8T1USX6-F1
#
_cell.length_a   1.000
_cell.length_b   1.000
_cell.length_c   1.000
_cell.angle_alpha   90.00
_cell.angle_beta   90.00
_cell.angle_gamma   90.00
#
_symmetry.space_group_name_H-M   'P 1'
#
loop_
_entity.id
_entity.type
_entity.pdbx_description
1 polymer ?
#
loop_
_entity_poly.entity_id
_entity_poly.type
_entity_poly.pdbx_seq_one_letter_code
_entity_poly.pdbx_strand_id
1 'polypeptide(L)'
;AAMEILSSTSVPGMEINVSIASKSRIPHWLVVQCEAGSSPSCDAQRVDSVSVRGSHDVFIRYEEPNSELNGDNKVARVRVIKGDAHDQKDILVQLRMMDELLMLDITASRKTVEVVLLQKNTLQRVVHQGSGDVVVEENVLATMGPSLAIATLGSGNLFAASTETVKVDALTLSSKGSGLLQTTFSELRVSKFRVQYYSSGDTAVFVESESDVDNLALIAEGSGDACLSWRAPMSVNSFEVEQVGAGDVSVGPQGFCQSAKLSMQGSGELDIGGVQCGTVDVDLMSSGKVVVQATNTLAVEAYGSGHVKYTGTAPHAITKLDSAESSPSVTVGSDTAGGFWDGVNRDKDNLLPLAGVVFLVAMILRWFNNSRRRAREEQLGGFSLDHTAARMIKDKVPPSMLCGSRRRAPEMVGLVLLLVTAFSMVGRVVDLSSRSISNPELSVALRRNDVHSQQTFWLQRQQELQAQITQPTRAPHVYNNQDTKGKCYMQRDVGIIPAVRQAAKNFCVNGGWDNDRQQPVSPNKATKISTFRVGGGIRSATFQNLMLDLIGVKINSPIASMAQDGGKHDPRFNFNPMLINCACDEFAAYFSNLPSDKERRGEQVWQPSLMLFPGSGIPLSSICSPERPKNTSRSAWDFVKNPLQSPDNNETVIFEDPVVLIARRDDHNPFFQISYALNSWIMLQALGWDVTKTHVVHFDGGYPSPIDELHQGLLSPNHKLIDGSTLMGKRVHFRGDVMIAPFELSGPMMQHLDDDEPCFDSELFRTFRSQALLTLGITPELERSIGLTTMRPMIVTVITRRPYGGRVLQRVWLNEDEIMDKIRVKYKDLNVEFRSVEYVNLTLAEQMKTTIESDMIISMHGAGLVNVLWARPMTMILEIFPKERFRWGYRNLCQFVGCDWHQFRGGEDVGENPVPNTKSKRIPYDEWMLFFVPLFNSSYDAHQDQQAILRGEPA
;
A
#
# COMPACT_ATOMS: atom_id res chain seq x y z
N ALA A 1 2.63 43.41 17.55
CA ALA A 1 2.94 42.07 18.10
C ALA A 1 4.41 42.06 18.52
N ALA A 2 4.80 41.28 19.54
CA ALA A 2 6.20 41.21 19.96
C ALA A 2 7.02 40.40 18.93
N MET A 3 8.15 40.97 18.50
CA MET A 3 9.14 40.36 17.62
C MET A 3 10.31 39.88 18.49
N GLU A 4 10.67 38.61 18.41
CA GLU A 4 11.74 38.03 19.21
C GLU A 4 13.00 37.94 18.34
N ILE A 5 14.07 38.63 18.76
CA ILE A 5 15.27 38.89 17.96
C ILE A 5 16.44 38.13 18.58
N LEU A 6 17.18 37.39 17.76
CA LEU A 6 18.36 36.65 18.19
C LEU A 6 19.64 37.36 17.79
N SER A 7 20.38 37.86 18.77
CA SER A 7 21.73 38.40 18.60
C SER A 7 22.80 37.37 18.95
N SER A 8 23.72 37.14 18.01
CA SER A 8 25.07 36.69 18.37
C SER A 8 25.72 37.70 19.33
N THR A 9 26.35 37.20 20.38
CA THR A 9 27.37 37.96 21.10
C THR A 9 28.56 37.04 21.35
N SER A 10 29.74 37.45 20.88
CA SER A 10 31.04 36.80 21.02
C SER A 10 31.31 35.52 20.20
N VAL A 11 32.07 35.71 19.13
CA VAL A 11 32.90 34.71 18.43
C VAL A 11 34.10 34.39 19.35
N PRO A 12 34.50 33.10 19.59
CA PRO A 12 34.75 32.08 18.57
C PRO A 12 34.00 30.74 18.77
N GLY A 13 33.75 30.03 17.66
CA GLY A 13 32.95 28.81 17.67
C GLY A 13 31.45 29.10 17.70
N MET A 14 31.01 30.08 16.90
CA MET A 14 29.63 30.59 16.83
C MET A 14 28.58 29.47 16.82
N GLU A 15 27.86 29.32 17.92
CA GLU A 15 26.72 28.42 18.08
C GLU A 15 25.64 29.16 18.90
N ILE A 16 24.52 29.53 18.27
CA ILE A 16 23.47 30.36 18.88
C ILE A 16 22.21 29.53 19.04
N ASN A 17 21.92 29.09 20.26
CA ASN A 17 20.91 28.05 20.52
C ASN A 17 19.61 28.61 21.07
N VAL A 18 18.51 28.44 20.32
CA VAL A 18 17.22 29.02 20.69
C VAL A 18 16.08 28.03 20.57
N SER A 19 15.36 27.85 21.68
CA SER A 19 14.14 27.06 21.75
C SER A 19 12.91 27.96 21.55
N ILE A 20 12.14 27.76 20.48
CA ILE A 20 10.89 28.49 20.27
C ILE A 20 9.79 27.90 21.17
N ALA A 21 9.26 28.69 22.11
CA ALA A 21 8.23 28.26 23.05
C ALA A 21 6.84 28.80 22.67
N SER A 22 5.97 27.94 22.13
CA SER A 22 4.61 28.33 21.76
C SER A 22 3.70 28.49 22.99
N LYS A 23 3.55 29.73 23.49
CA LYS A 23 2.52 30.10 24.49
C LYS A 23 1.44 31.05 23.95
N SER A 24 1.56 31.50 22.71
CA SER A 24 0.71 32.54 22.12
C SER A 24 -0.21 31.97 21.06
N ARG A 25 -1.48 32.41 21.04
CA ARG A 25 -2.44 32.11 19.95
C ARG A 25 -2.20 32.93 18.67
N ILE A 26 -1.07 33.62 18.59
CA ILE A 26 -0.66 34.45 17.44
C ILE A 26 0.69 33.88 16.95
N PRO A 27 0.88 33.61 15.64
CA PRO A 27 2.17 33.12 15.14
C PRO A 27 3.23 34.22 15.24
N HIS A 28 4.27 33.97 16.04
CA HIS A 28 5.42 34.87 16.18
C HIS A 28 6.53 34.49 15.21
N TRP A 29 7.16 35.50 14.62
CA TRP A 29 8.38 35.35 13.82
C TRP A 29 9.61 35.46 14.72
N LEU A 30 10.50 34.48 14.61
CA LEU A 30 11.86 34.51 15.14
C LEU A 30 12.77 35.13 14.06
N VAL A 31 13.52 36.17 14.41
CA VAL A 31 14.54 36.75 13.50
C VAL A 31 15.90 36.13 13.80
N VAL A 32 16.49 35.49 12.80
CA VAL A 32 17.86 34.96 12.86
C VAL A 32 18.81 36.02 12.34
N GLN A 33 19.75 36.43 13.19
CA GLN A 33 20.72 37.47 12.92
C GLN A 33 22.10 37.04 13.43
N CYS A 34 23.15 37.54 12.78
CA CYS A 34 24.55 37.22 13.05
C CYS A 34 25.32 38.50 13.45
N GLU A 35 26.64 38.40 13.61
CA GLU A 35 27.49 39.55 13.97
C GLU A 35 28.15 40.09 12.70
N ALA A 36 28.04 41.39 12.43
CA ALA A 36 28.82 42.02 11.35
C ALA A 36 30.31 41.72 11.54
N GLY A 37 30.97 41.24 10.49
CA GLY A 37 32.34 40.74 10.49
C GLY A 37 32.52 39.28 10.97
N SER A 38 31.46 38.55 11.32
CA SER A 38 31.56 37.14 11.77
C SER A 38 31.83 36.15 10.64
N SER A 39 31.32 36.42 9.44
CA SER A 39 31.65 35.70 8.20
C SER A 39 31.26 36.53 6.96
N PRO A 40 31.89 36.30 5.79
CA PRO A 40 31.52 36.98 4.55
C PRO A 40 30.03 36.78 4.17
N SER A 41 29.46 35.63 4.55
CA SER A 41 28.04 35.34 4.33
C SER A 41 27.13 36.08 5.30
N CYS A 42 27.55 36.31 6.54
CA CYS A 42 26.83 37.19 7.46
C CYS A 42 26.79 38.63 6.93
N ASP A 43 27.95 39.15 6.49
CA ASP A 43 28.06 40.50 5.92
C ASP A 43 27.26 40.65 4.61
N ALA A 44 27.14 39.56 3.85
CA ALA A 44 26.26 39.46 2.68
C ALA A 44 24.81 39.07 3.01
N GLN A 45 24.42 39.06 4.30
CA GLN A 45 23.05 38.78 4.80
C GLN A 45 22.45 37.43 4.34
N ARG A 46 23.29 36.43 4.06
CA ARG A 46 22.88 35.15 3.46
C ARG A 46 23.18 33.94 4.33
N VAL A 47 22.45 32.85 4.07
CA VAL A 47 22.69 31.52 4.65
C VAL A 47 23.18 30.61 3.53
N ASP A 48 24.36 30.00 3.67
CA ASP A 48 24.92 29.12 2.63
C ASP A 48 24.47 27.66 2.81
N SER A 49 24.10 27.24 4.02
CA SER A 49 23.61 25.87 4.27
C SER A 49 22.44 25.80 5.25
N VAL A 50 21.53 24.85 5.03
CA VAL A 50 20.45 24.50 5.97
C VAL A 50 20.52 23.01 6.25
N SER A 51 20.48 22.65 7.52
CA SER A 51 20.40 21.26 7.99
C SER A 51 19.12 21.06 8.79
N VAL A 52 18.30 20.07 8.42
CA VAL A 52 17.01 19.79 9.06
C VAL A 52 17.05 18.43 9.75
N ARG A 53 16.60 18.40 11.00
CA ARG A 53 16.48 17.21 11.87
C ARG A 53 15.06 17.12 12.46
N GLY A 54 14.66 15.93 12.86
CA GLY A 54 13.35 15.69 13.51
C GLY A 54 12.39 14.90 12.63
N SER A 55 11.09 15.07 12.85
CA SER A 55 10.05 14.20 12.30
C SER A 55 8.87 14.94 11.66
N HIS A 56 8.98 16.26 11.54
CA HIS A 56 7.91 17.13 11.03
C HIS A 56 8.42 18.04 9.91
N ASP A 57 7.50 18.46 9.05
CA ASP A 57 7.81 19.16 7.79
C ASP A 57 8.48 20.53 7.99
N VAL A 58 9.43 20.86 7.10
CA VAL A 58 10.12 22.15 7.05
C VAL A 58 10.07 22.75 5.64
N PHE A 59 9.53 23.96 5.53
CA PHE A 59 9.45 24.73 4.30
C PHE A 59 10.54 25.79 4.28
N ILE A 60 11.34 25.86 3.21
CA ILE A 60 12.42 26.83 3.01
C ILE A 60 12.09 27.65 1.77
N ARG A 61 11.90 28.97 1.93
CA ARG A 61 11.58 29.89 0.84
C ARG A 61 12.38 31.19 0.93
N TYR A 62 12.39 31.93 -0.17
CA TYR A 62 12.94 33.29 -0.26
C TYR A 62 11.81 34.34 -0.11
N GLU A 63 12.12 35.49 0.48
CA GLU A 63 11.26 36.67 0.48
C GLU A 63 12.15 37.93 0.49
N GLU A 64 11.87 38.88 -0.41
CA GLU A 64 12.60 40.15 -0.44
C GLU A 64 12.47 40.91 0.90
N PRO A 65 13.54 41.56 1.40
CA PRO A 65 13.46 42.35 2.62
C PRO A 65 12.50 43.54 2.50
N ASN A 66 11.39 43.49 3.24
CA ASN A 66 10.54 44.67 3.46
C ASN A 66 11.30 45.74 4.27
N SER A 67 10.85 47.00 4.22
CA SER A 67 11.51 48.14 4.89
C SER A 67 11.70 47.99 6.41
N GLU A 68 10.87 47.19 7.10
CA GLU A 68 11.04 46.85 8.53
C GLU A 68 12.19 45.86 8.81
N LEU A 69 12.70 45.20 7.77
CA LEU A 69 13.75 44.19 7.84
C LEU A 69 15.14 44.69 7.43
N ASN A 70 15.27 45.90 6.89
CA ASN A 70 16.56 46.54 6.56
C ASN A 70 17.41 46.83 7.82
N GLY A 71 18.15 45.82 8.30
CA GLY A 71 19.16 45.94 9.33
C GLY A 71 20.30 44.98 9.01
N ASP A 72 21.53 45.47 9.12
CA ASP A 72 22.67 44.98 8.33
C ASP A 72 23.08 43.51 8.57
N ASN A 73 22.59 42.87 9.64
CA ASN A 73 23.06 41.56 10.09
C ASN A 73 21.97 40.47 10.14
N LYS A 74 20.78 40.68 9.55
CA LYS A 74 19.71 39.67 9.51
C LYS A 74 19.94 38.72 8.35
N VAL A 75 19.75 37.41 8.55
CA VAL A 75 20.01 36.38 7.51
C VAL A 75 18.78 35.51 7.19
N ALA A 76 17.91 35.27 8.16
CA ALA A 76 16.70 34.48 7.99
C ALA A 76 15.60 34.84 8.99
N ARG A 77 14.37 34.38 8.74
CA ARG A 77 13.27 34.35 9.70
C ARG A 77 12.72 32.95 9.80
N VAL A 78 12.34 32.52 11.00
CA VAL A 78 11.75 31.20 11.26
C VAL A 78 10.43 31.38 12.00
N ARG A 79 9.40 30.60 11.65
CA ARG A 79 8.16 30.53 12.45
C ARG A 79 7.59 29.13 12.49
N VAL A 80 6.77 28.88 13.51
CA VAL A 80 5.95 27.68 13.63
C VAL A 80 4.64 27.91 12.87
N ILE A 81 4.26 26.98 11.99
CA ILE A 81 2.99 27.06 11.25
C ILE A 81 1.96 25.99 11.65
N LYS A 82 2.37 24.91 12.33
CA LYS A 82 1.44 23.87 12.86
C LYS A 82 2.03 23.03 14.01
N GLY A 83 1.16 22.54 14.91
CA GLY A 83 1.45 21.46 15.88
C GLY A 83 0.97 21.72 17.33
N ASP A 84 0.91 20.66 18.16
CA ASP A 84 0.09 20.58 19.40
C ASP A 84 0.28 21.67 20.47
N ALA A 85 -0.82 22.26 20.95
CA ALA A 85 -0.80 23.41 21.84
C ALA A 85 -0.35 23.16 23.29
N HIS A 86 -0.01 21.91 23.67
CA HIS A 86 0.29 21.54 25.07
C HIS A 86 1.79 21.40 25.42
N ASP A 87 2.69 21.23 24.44
CA ASP A 87 4.14 21.15 24.69
C ASP A 87 4.86 22.49 24.45
N GLN A 88 5.70 22.89 25.40
CA GLN A 88 6.30 24.24 25.46
C GLN A 88 7.68 24.38 24.82
N LYS A 89 8.35 23.32 24.34
CA LYS A 89 9.72 23.38 23.77
C LYS A 89 10.03 22.21 22.81
N ASP A 90 9.87 22.39 21.50
CA ASP A 90 10.16 21.32 20.50
C ASP A 90 10.78 21.78 19.17
N ILE A 91 11.13 23.06 19.03
CA ILE A 91 11.94 23.55 17.90
C ILE A 91 13.21 24.18 18.44
N LEU A 92 14.35 23.65 18.00
CA LEU A 92 15.67 24.24 18.20
C LEU A 92 16.14 24.82 16.86
N VAL A 93 16.45 26.11 16.85
CA VAL A 93 17.17 26.76 15.74
C VAL A 93 18.57 27.09 16.24
N GLN A 94 19.59 26.67 15.48
CA GLN A 94 21.00 26.96 15.73
C GLN A 94 21.60 27.62 14.49
N LEU A 95 22.33 28.72 14.65
CA LEU A 95 23.17 29.29 13.60
C LEU A 95 24.64 29.00 13.93
N ARG A 96 25.38 28.38 12.99
CA ARG A 96 26.79 27.99 13.18
C ARG A 96 27.60 28.01 11.89
N MET A 97 28.92 28.10 12.00
CA MET A 97 29.83 27.93 10.87
C MET A 97 30.28 26.46 10.76
N MET A 98 30.17 25.87 9.57
CA MET A 98 30.69 24.53 9.25
C MET A 98 31.19 24.50 7.81
N ASP A 99 32.36 23.92 7.56
CA ASP A 99 33.00 23.85 6.23
C ASP A 99 33.06 25.22 5.50
N GLU A 100 33.34 26.30 6.24
CA GLU A 100 33.32 27.70 5.78
C GLU A 100 31.93 28.24 5.34
N LEU A 101 30.88 27.41 5.41
CA LEU A 101 29.49 27.79 5.13
C LEU A 101 28.77 28.26 6.40
N LEU A 102 27.98 29.33 6.30
CA LEU A 102 27.07 29.74 7.37
C LEU A 102 25.84 28.82 7.33
N MET A 103 25.75 27.93 8.33
CA MET A 103 24.78 26.85 8.44
C MET A 103 23.67 27.17 9.44
N LEU A 104 22.42 27.07 8.99
CA LEU A 104 21.22 27.12 9.82
C LEU A 104 20.74 25.70 10.13
N ASP A 105 20.96 25.26 11.36
CA ASP A 105 20.51 23.97 11.90
C ASP A 105 19.10 24.12 12.49
N ILE A 106 18.19 23.24 12.09
CA ILE A 106 16.78 23.27 12.50
C ILE A 106 16.39 21.87 12.96
N THR A 107 16.00 21.74 14.23
CA THR A 107 15.41 20.51 14.76
C THR A 107 13.92 20.72 14.98
N ALA A 108 13.08 19.98 14.26
CA ALA A 108 11.61 20.08 14.26
C ALA A 108 10.99 18.73 14.64
N SER A 109 10.79 18.49 15.95
CA SER A 109 10.39 17.17 16.47
C SER A 109 8.88 16.96 16.63
N ARG A 110 8.09 18.04 16.75
CA ARG A 110 6.62 18.00 16.97
C ARG A 110 5.83 19.08 16.22
N LYS A 111 6.48 19.79 15.30
CA LYS A 111 6.02 21.08 14.77
C LYS A 111 6.43 21.27 13.32
N THR A 112 5.52 21.78 12.49
CA THR A 112 5.83 22.23 11.14
C THR A 112 6.47 23.62 11.19
N VAL A 113 7.58 23.80 10.49
CA VAL A 113 8.40 25.03 10.50
C VAL A 113 8.44 25.67 9.11
N GLU A 114 8.36 27.00 9.05
CA GLU A 114 8.67 27.78 7.85
C GLU A 114 9.94 28.61 8.09
N VAL A 115 10.83 28.58 7.11
CA VAL A 115 12.12 29.28 7.06
C VAL A 115 12.09 30.22 5.86
N VAL A 116 12.36 31.49 6.10
CA VAL A 116 12.43 32.53 5.07
C VAL A 116 13.85 33.08 5.03
N LEU A 117 14.58 32.79 3.96
CA LEU A 117 15.88 33.38 3.68
C LEU A 117 15.71 34.78 3.06
N LEU A 118 16.62 35.69 3.38
CA LEU A 118 16.54 37.09 2.97
C LEU A 118 17.29 37.41 1.67
N GLN A 119 18.02 36.45 1.10
CA GLN A 119 18.86 36.62 -0.08
C GLN A 119 18.61 35.50 -1.11
N LYS A 120 18.36 35.89 -2.36
CA LYS A 120 18.03 34.99 -3.47
C LYS A 120 19.25 34.17 -3.92
N ASN A 121 19.02 32.90 -4.25
CA ASN A 121 19.98 31.96 -4.83
C ASN A 121 21.27 31.80 -4.01
N THR A 122 21.14 31.61 -2.69
CA THR A 122 22.29 31.59 -1.77
C THR A 122 22.61 30.22 -1.18
N LEU A 123 21.65 29.29 -1.21
CA LEU A 123 21.75 28.02 -0.49
C LEU A 123 22.58 26.99 -1.27
N GLN A 124 23.85 26.85 -0.90
CA GLN A 124 24.83 25.94 -1.50
C GLN A 124 24.68 24.49 -0.98
N ARG A 125 24.14 24.30 0.23
CA ARG A 125 23.99 22.95 0.82
C ARG A 125 22.71 22.76 1.62
N VAL A 126 21.89 21.79 1.23
CA VAL A 126 20.68 21.35 1.97
C VAL A 126 20.88 19.92 2.46
N VAL A 127 20.73 19.68 3.76
CA VAL A 127 20.84 18.34 4.35
C VAL A 127 19.60 18.04 5.20
N HIS A 128 18.80 17.08 4.79
CA HIS A 128 17.72 16.52 5.60
C HIS A 128 18.21 15.26 6.33
N GLN A 129 18.01 15.19 7.66
CA GLN A 129 18.44 14.09 8.54
C GLN A 129 17.28 13.54 9.37
N GLY A 130 16.03 13.68 8.88
CA GLY A 130 14.80 13.40 9.63
C GLY A 130 13.83 12.45 8.92
N SER A 131 12.59 12.43 9.42
CA SER A 131 11.49 11.60 8.89
C SER A 131 10.29 12.39 8.34
N GLY A 132 10.30 13.74 8.43
CA GLY A 132 9.30 14.62 7.81
C GLY A 132 9.72 15.10 6.41
N ASP A 133 8.89 15.91 5.75
CA ASP A 133 9.22 16.45 4.42
C ASP A 133 9.99 17.78 4.51
N VAL A 134 11.02 17.95 3.68
CA VAL A 134 11.69 19.25 3.45
C VAL A 134 11.34 19.74 2.06
N VAL A 135 10.77 20.95 1.96
CA VAL A 135 10.42 21.59 0.68
C VAL A 135 11.25 22.86 0.52
N VAL A 136 12.01 22.94 -0.57
CA VAL A 136 12.82 24.11 -0.96
C VAL A 136 12.17 24.77 -2.17
N GLU A 137 11.61 25.96 -1.98
CA GLU A 137 11.00 26.75 -3.06
C GLU A 137 12.03 27.31 -4.05
N GLU A 138 11.53 27.80 -5.18
CA GLU A 138 12.32 28.55 -6.16
C GLU A 138 13.06 29.74 -5.53
N ASN A 139 14.12 30.21 -6.19
CA ASN A 139 14.94 31.36 -5.79
C ASN A 139 15.74 31.16 -4.48
N VAL A 140 15.84 29.92 -3.97
CA VAL A 140 16.59 29.59 -2.75
C VAL A 140 17.97 28.98 -3.05
N LEU A 141 18.03 27.97 -3.93
CA LEU A 141 19.25 27.21 -4.23
C LEU A 141 20.31 28.07 -4.93
N ALA A 142 21.58 27.84 -4.62
CA ALA A 142 22.69 28.52 -5.29
C ALA A 142 22.75 28.18 -6.78
N THR A 143 22.60 29.20 -7.63
CA THR A 143 22.65 29.06 -9.10
C THR A 143 24.04 29.28 -9.68
N MET A 144 25.00 29.74 -8.87
CA MET A 144 26.39 29.96 -9.24
C MET A 144 27.30 29.65 -8.04
N GLY A 145 28.52 29.19 -8.30
CA GLY A 145 29.53 28.92 -7.26
C GLY A 145 30.19 27.55 -7.39
N PRO A 146 31.07 27.18 -6.44
CA PRO A 146 31.89 25.96 -6.55
C PRO A 146 31.08 24.68 -6.39
N SER A 147 29.96 24.70 -5.66
CA SER A 147 29.11 23.52 -5.50
C SER A 147 27.68 23.82 -5.09
N LEU A 148 26.75 22.96 -5.52
CA LEU A 148 25.41 22.80 -4.95
C LEU A 148 25.24 21.35 -4.49
N ALA A 149 24.94 21.14 -3.21
CA ALA A 149 24.76 19.81 -2.61
C ALA A 149 23.40 19.66 -1.93
N ILE A 150 22.61 18.68 -2.34
CA ILE A 150 21.28 18.40 -1.79
C ILE A 150 21.24 16.94 -1.33
N ALA A 151 21.00 16.70 -0.04
CA ALA A 151 21.08 15.37 0.55
C ALA A 151 19.90 15.08 1.48
N THR A 152 19.35 13.86 1.40
CA THR A 152 18.47 13.28 2.43
C THR A 152 19.12 12.04 3.05
N LEU A 153 19.11 11.98 4.39
CA LEU A 153 19.85 11.04 5.24
C LEU A 153 18.89 10.50 6.31
N GLY A 154 17.96 9.63 5.93
CA GLY A 154 16.86 9.22 6.80
C GLY A 154 15.71 8.61 6.02
N SER A 155 14.49 8.79 6.53
CA SER A 155 13.27 8.25 5.93
C SER A 155 12.35 9.27 5.29
N GLY A 156 12.52 10.57 5.56
CA GLY A 156 11.66 11.62 5.03
C GLY A 156 12.19 12.29 3.75
N ASN A 157 11.29 12.93 3.02
CA ASN A 157 11.53 13.33 1.64
C ASN A 157 12.11 14.76 1.54
N LEU A 158 12.78 15.05 0.43
CA LEU A 158 13.33 16.37 0.11
C LEU A 158 12.92 16.74 -1.32
N PHE A 159 12.14 17.80 -1.44
CA PHE A 159 11.69 18.39 -2.71
C PHE A 159 12.39 19.72 -2.93
N ALA A 160 13.01 19.94 -4.09
CA ALA A 160 13.68 21.20 -4.40
C ALA A 160 13.51 21.61 -5.88
N ALA A 161 13.35 22.91 -6.14
CA ALA A 161 13.18 23.43 -7.50
C ALA A 161 14.06 24.66 -7.79
N SER A 162 14.54 24.78 -9.03
CA SER A 162 15.14 26.00 -9.57
C SER A 162 14.62 26.30 -10.98
N THR A 163 13.95 27.44 -11.13
CA THR A 163 13.53 28.01 -12.42
C THR A 163 14.66 28.78 -13.13
N GLU A 164 15.73 29.10 -12.40
CA GLU A 164 16.95 29.73 -12.90
C GLU A 164 17.95 28.68 -13.41
N THR A 165 18.80 29.06 -14.38
CA THR A 165 19.92 28.23 -14.86
C THR A 165 20.94 27.99 -13.75
N VAL A 166 21.24 26.72 -13.45
CA VAL A 166 22.26 26.35 -12.46
C VAL A 166 23.62 26.18 -13.13
N LYS A 167 24.55 27.06 -12.77
CA LYS A 167 25.92 27.17 -13.31
C LYS A 167 26.96 27.02 -12.19
N VAL A 168 27.05 25.80 -11.64
CA VAL A 168 28.00 25.44 -10.56
C VAL A 168 29.02 24.42 -11.03
N ASP A 169 30.23 24.44 -10.47
CA ASP A 169 31.27 23.49 -10.86
C ASP A 169 30.90 22.03 -10.51
N ALA A 170 30.22 21.84 -9.36
CA ALA A 170 29.77 20.54 -8.88
C ALA A 170 28.32 20.55 -8.33
N LEU A 171 27.40 19.86 -8.99
CA LEU A 171 26.07 19.53 -8.48
C LEU A 171 26.08 18.11 -7.90
N THR A 172 25.67 17.95 -6.64
CA THR A 172 25.58 16.64 -5.98
C THR A 172 24.21 16.42 -5.34
N LEU A 173 23.54 15.34 -5.75
CA LEU A 173 22.25 14.89 -5.23
C LEU A 173 22.43 13.55 -4.53
N SER A 174 22.00 13.42 -3.27
CA SER A 174 22.19 12.18 -2.49
C SER A 174 20.97 11.74 -1.69
N SER A 175 20.54 10.48 -1.83
CA SER A 175 19.53 9.84 -0.98
C SER A 175 20.12 8.62 -0.26
N LYS A 176 20.19 8.66 1.07
CA LYS A 176 20.66 7.55 1.90
C LYS A 176 19.62 7.17 2.94
N GLY A 177 19.12 5.95 2.87
CA GLY A 177 18.14 5.41 3.82
C GLY A 177 16.86 4.95 3.15
N SER A 178 15.79 5.74 3.29
CA SER A 178 14.45 5.43 2.78
C SER A 178 13.55 6.64 2.48
N GLY A 179 14.08 7.88 2.37
CA GLY A 179 13.33 9.07 1.93
C GLY A 179 13.65 9.54 0.50
N LEU A 180 12.65 10.03 -0.23
CA LEU A 180 12.76 10.50 -1.63
C LEU A 180 13.56 11.79 -1.75
N LEU A 181 14.50 11.85 -2.68
CA LEU A 181 15.06 13.12 -3.17
C LEU A 181 14.45 13.43 -4.54
N GLN A 182 13.63 14.47 -4.63
CA GLN A 182 13.08 14.94 -5.91
C GLN A 182 13.56 16.36 -6.22
N THR A 183 14.16 16.56 -7.39
CA THR A 183 14.65 17.86 -7.84
C THR A 183 14.16 18.22 -9.24
N THR A 184 13.77 19.48 -9.45
CA THR A 184 13.41 20.02 -10.77
C THR A 184 14.29 21.22 -11.10
N PHE A 185 14.96 21.18 -12.25
CA PHE A 185 15.83 22.24 -12.75
C PHE A 185 15.35 22.73 -14.13
N SER A 186 15.33 24.05 -14.31
CA SER A 186 15.04 24.66 -15.61
C SER A 186 16.14 24.34 -16.63
N GLU A 187 17.40 24.60 -16.27
CA GLU A 187 18.57 24.40 -17.12
C GLU A 187 19.80 24.10 -16.24
N LEU A 188 20.65 23.16 -16.66
CA LEU A 188 21.93 22.83 -16.02
C LEU A 188 23.10 23.16 -16.96
N ARG A 189 24.13 23.83 -16.44
CA ARG A 189 25.44 24.03 -17.09
C ARG A 189 26.53 23.76 -16.05
N VAL A 190 26.86 22.48 -15.80
CA VAL A 190 27.65 22.05 -14.64
C VAL A 190 28.78 21.10 -15.04
N SER A 191 29.99 21.29 -14.51
CA SER A 191 31.10 20.41 -14.90
C SER A 191 31.04 19.03 -14.25
N LYS A 192 30.52 18.90 -13.02
CA LYS A 192 30.34 17.61 -12.35
C LYS A 192 28.93 17.50 -11.82
N PHE A 193 28.15 16.57 -12.37
CA PHE A 193 26.84 16.22 -11.84
C PHE A 193 26.90 14.80 -11.25
N ARG A 194 26.77 14.68 -9.93
CA ARG A 194 26.69 13.40 -9.23
C ARG A 194 25.30 13.16 -8.68
N VAL A 195 24.67 12.08 -9.09
CA VAL A 195 23.44 11.55 -8.51
C VAL A 195 23.79 10.25 -7.80
N GLN A 196 23.41 10.09 -6.53
CA GLN A 196 23.83 8.93 -5.76
C GLN A 196 22.76 8.49 -4.78
N TYR A 197 22.47 7.19 -4.74
CA TYR A 197 21.58 6.62 -3.74
C TYR A 197 22.16 5.40 -3.05
N TYR A 198 21.74 5.20 -1.80
CA TYR A 198 22.23 4.15 -0.91
C TYR A 198 21.09 3.51 -0.11
N SER A 199 21.20 2.20 0.11
CA SER A 199 20.13 1.38 0.70
C SER A 199 18.89 1.43 -0.18
N SER A 200 17.76 1.90 0.34
CA SER A 200 16.51 2.05 -0.42
C SER A 200 16.26 3.52 -0.72
N GLY A 201 17.32 4.18 -1.23
CA GLY A 201 17.33 5.58 -1.63
C GLY A 201 16.75 5.74 -3.04
N ASP A 202 15.58 6.31 -3.22
CA ASP A 202 15.14 6.74 -4.56
C ASP A 202 15.45 8.21 -4.80
N THR A 203 15.84 8.52 -6.03
CA THR A 203 16.12 9.88 -6.50
C THR A 203 15.45 10.15 -7.86
N ALA A 204 14.69 11.25 -7.94
CA ALA A 204 14.01 11.69 -9.15
C ALA A 204 14.54 13.08 -9.55
N VAL A 205 15.07 13.19 -10.77
CA VAL A 205 15.62 14.44 -11.32
C VAL A 205 14.87 14.80 -12.59
N PHE A 206 14.32 16.00 -12.65
CA PHE A 206 13.65 16.55 -13.84
C PHE A 206 14.43 17.74 -14.36
N VAL A 207 14.75 17.75 -15.66
CA VAL A 207 15.41 18.87 -16.34
C VAL A 207 14.57 19.29 -17.55
N GLU A 208 14.17 20.56 -17.58
CA GLU A 208 13.15 21.07 -18.51
C GLU A 208 13.74 21.57 -19.85
N SER A 209 14.90 22.21 -19.83
CA SER A 209 15.53 22.89 -20.98
C SER A 209 16.87 22.27 -21.39
N GLU A 210 17.32 22.60 -22.61
CA GLU A 210 18.60 22.14 -23.16
C GLU A 210 19.78 22.45 -22.21
N SER A 211 20.52 21.41 -21.84
CA SER A 211 21.49 21.47 -20.73
C SER A 211 22.81 20.80 -21.11
N ASP A 212 23.89 21.14 -20.41
CA ASP A 212 25.26 20.70 -20.69
C ASP A 212 25.98 20.29 -19.40
N VAL A 213 26.63 19.11 -19.44
CA VAL A 213 27.30 18.48 -18.31
C VAL A 213 28.62 17.84 -18.75
N ASP A 214 29.77 18.24 -18.18
CA ASP A 214 31.04 17.59 -18.55
C ASP A 214 31.11 16.13 -18.06
N ASN A 215 30.79 15.89 -16.78
CA ASN A 215 30.79 14.57 -16.19
C ASN A 215 29.50 14.32 -15.40
N LEU A 216 28.70 13.35 -15.84
CA LEU A 216 27.54 12.82 -15.11
C LEU A 216 27.93 11.48 -14.49
N ALA A 217 27.82 11.35 -13.17
CA ALA A 217 28.06 10.10 -12.45
C ALA A 217 26.80 9.69 -11.67
N LEU A 218 26.31 8.47 -11.89
CA LEU A 218 25.18 7.88 -11.17
C LEU A 218 25.64 6.68 -10.35
N ILE A 219 25.55 6.77 -9.02
CA ILE A 219 25.90 5.69 -8.09
C ILE A 219 24.61 5.12 -7.48
N ALA A 220 24.39 3.83 -7.66
CA ALA A 220 23.12 3.15 -7.43
C ALA A 220 23.33 1.94 -6.51
N GLU A 221 23.42 2.18 -5.19
CA GLU A 221 23.82 1.16 -4.22
C GLU A 221 22.68 0.60 -3.36
N GLY A 222 22.57 -0.72 -3.40
CA GLY A 222 21.64 -1.53 -2.63
C GLY A 222 20.39 -1.81 -3.43
N SER A 223 19.38 -0.97 -3.24
CA SER A 223 18.01 -1.37 -3.54
C SER A 223 17.21 -0.28 -4.26
N GLY A 224 17.41 1.01 -3.93
CA GLY A 224 16.65 2.19 -4.40
C GLY A 224 16.50 2.39 -5.91
N ASP A 225 15.67 3.33 -6.36
CA ASP A 225 15.50 3.60 -7.81
C ASP A 225 15.93 5.01 -8.24
N ALA A 226 16.47 5.14 -9.45
CA ALA A 226 16.83 6.44 -10.04
C ALA A 226 16.07 6.72 -11.35
N CYS A 227 15.49 7.91 -11.44
CA CYS A 227 14.81 8.42 -12.64
C CYS A 227 15.37 9.82 -12.96
N LEU A 228 16.15 9.93 -14.03
CA LEU A 228 16.67 11.18 -14.57
C LEU A 228 15.91 11.47 -15.87
N SER A 229 14.91 12.34 -15.79
CA SER A 229 14.05 12.68 -16.92
C SER A 229 14.40 14.05 -17.52
N TRP A 230 14.75 14.03 -18.81
CA TRP A 230 15.13 15.20 -19.59
C TRP A 230 14.04 15.52 -20.61
N ARG A 231 13.36 16.66 -20.47
CA ARG A 231 12.29 17.09 -21.40
C ARG A 231 12.83 17.69 -22.69
N ALA A 232 14.04 18.24 -22.64
CA ALA A 232 14.83 18.72 -23.76
C ALA A 232 16.22 18.06 -23.74
N PRO A 233 16.98 18.07 -24.86
CA PRO A 233 18.28 17.40 -24.95
C PRO A 233 19.28 17.82 -23.87
N MET A 234 19.81 16.84 -23.15
CA MET A 234 21.03 17.02 -22.32
C MET A 234 22.25 16.52 -23.09
N SER A 235 23.29 17.36 -23.17
CA SER A 235 24.62 16.99 -23.68
C SER A 235 25.51 16.57 -22.50
N VAL A 236 26.19 15.41 -22.63
CA VAL A 236 27.07 14.87 -21.59
C VAL A 236 28.42 14.43 -22.18
N ASN A 237 29.54 14.98 -21.74
CA ASN A 237 30.85 14.54 -22.29
C ASN A 237 31.22 13.13 -21.77
N SER A 238 31.13 12.90 -20.46
CA SER A 238 31.41 11.60 -19.83
C SER A 238 30.26 11.18 -18.93
N PHE A 239 29.65 10.02 -19.20
CA PHE A 239 28.56 9.45 -18.42
C PHE A 239 29.01 8.15 -17.74
N GLU A 240 29.05 8.12 -16.41
CA GLU A 240 29.40 6.94 -15.61
C GLU A 240 28.19 6.46 -14.80
N VAL A 241 27.93 5.16 -14.82
CA VAL A 241 26.92 4.52 -13.96
C VAL A 241 27.53 3.34 -13.24
N GLU A 242 27.42 3.31 -11.92
CA GLU A 242 27.80 2.18 -11.07
C GLU A 242 26.56 1.74 -10.29
N GLN A 243 26.06 0.54 -10.58
CA GLN A 243 24.88 -0.04 -9.95
C GLN A 243 25.24 -1.34 -9.24
N VAL A 244 25.00 -1.41 -7.92
CA VAL A 244 25.25 -2.60 -7.10
C VAL A 244 23.96 -2.97 -6.38
N GLY A 245 23.41 -4.15 -6.68
CA GLY A 245 22.18 -4.65 -6.10
C GLY A 245 21.02 -4.74 -7.09
N ALA A 246 19.83 -4.26 -6.74
CA ALA A 246 18.61 -4.69 -7.43
C ALA A 246 17.50 -3.64 -7.59
N GLY A 247 17.87 -2.37 -7.48
CA GLY A 247 17.03 -1.25 -7.93
C GLY A 247 17.09 -1.02 -9.42
N ASP A 248 16.20 -0.17 -9.92
CA ASP A 248 16.10 0.17 -11.34
C ASP A 248 16.57 1.62 -11.60
N VAL A 249 17.36 1.81 -12.67
CA VAL A 249 17.93 3.10 -13.09
C VAL A 249 17.42 3.43 -14.48
N SER A 250 16.87 4.63 -14.66
CA SER A 250 16.31 5.10 -15.92
C SER A 250 16.75 6.53 -16.26
N VAL A 251 17.28 6.74 -17.47
CA VAL A 251 17.81 8.04 -17.93
C VAL A 251 17.38 8.33 -19.37
N GLY A 252 16.81 9.52 -19.60
CA GLY A 252 16.36 9.98 -20.92
C GLY A 252 15.02 10.72 -20.87
N PRO A 253 14.18 10.71 -21.93
CA PRO A 253 14.34 10.03 -23.22
C PRO A 253 15.06 10.86 -24.29
N GLN A 254 15.66 12.00 -23.94
CA GLN A 254 16.33 12.91 -24.87
C GLN A 254 17.68 13.37 -24.34
N GLY A 255 18.77 12.77 -24.83
CA GLY A 255 20.11 13.27 -24.57
C GLY A 255 21.16 12.66 -25.48
N PHE A 256 22.36 13.24 -25.43
CA PHE A 256 23.53 12.83 -26.19
C PHE A 256 24.71 12.64 -25.24
N CYS A 257 25.55 11.64 -25.48
CA CYS A 257 26.83 11.54 -24.78
C CYS A 257 28.02 11.22 -25.67
N GLN A 258 29.22 11.70 -25.34
CA GLN A 258 30.43 11.31 -26.09
C GLN A 258 30.87 9.90 -25.68
N SER A 259 30.95 9.62 -24.38
CA SER A 259 31.29 8.30 -23.84
C SER A 259 30.43 7.93 -22.62
N ALA A 260 29.98 6.68 -22.58
CA ALA A 260 29.33 6.08 -21.42
C ALA A 260 30.12 4.86 -20.91
N LYS A 261 30.26 4.74 -19.59
CA LYS A 261 30.80 3.56 -18.91
C LYS A 261 29.81 3.10 -17.85
N LEU A 262 29.35 1.85 -17.97
CA LEU A 262 28.30 1.28 -17.13
C LEU A 262 28.85 0.03 -16.43
N SER A 263 28.82 -0.02 -15.10
CA SER A 263 29.07 -1.25 -14.33
C SER A 263 27.80 -1.63 -13.56
N MET A 264 27.38 -2.89 -13.68
CA MET A 264 26.13 -3.39 -13.09
C MET A 264 26.34 -4.75 -12.40
N GLN A 265 26.28 -4.74 -11.07
CA GLN A 265 26.47 -5.90 -10.20
C GLN A 265 25.16 -6.24 -9.46
N GLY A 266 24.21 -6.87 -10.17
CA GLY A 266 23.03 -7.47 -9.55
C GLY A 266 21.82 -7.67 -10.47
N SER A 267 20.60 -7.62 -9.94
CA SER A 267 19.40 -8.16 -10.63
C SER A 267 18.38 -7.11 -11.12
N GLY A 268 18.72 -5.82 -11.02
CA GLY A 268 17.87 -4.71 -11.50
C GLY A 268 17.95 -4.48 -13.01
N GLU A 269 17.30 -3.39 -13.46
CA GLU A 269 17.36 -2.88 -14.83
C GLU A 269 18.07 -1.52 -14.91
N LEU A 270 19.01 -1.39 -15.84
CA LEU A 270 19.69 -0.14 -16.20
C LEU A 270 19.26 0.27 -17.62
N ASP A 271 18.34 1.23 -17.73
CA ASP A 271 17.86 1.77 -19.00
C ASP A 271 18.40 3.19 -19.25
N ILE A 272 19.41 3.28 -20.10
CA ILE A 272 19.88 4.53 -20.70
C ILE A 272 19.58 4.57 -22.22
N GLY A 273 18.65 3.74 -22.70
CA GLY A 273 18.31 3.57 -24.11
C GLY A 273 17.66 4.78 -24.79
N GLY A 274 17.42 5.87 -24.03
CA GLY A 274 17.02 7.19 -24.52
C GLY A 274 18.16 8.23 -24.54
N VAL A 275 19.41 7.82 -24.32
CA VAL A 275 20.59 8.68 -24.38
C VAL A 275 21.52 8.19 -25.48
N GLN A 276 21.64 8.94 -26.57
CA GLN A 276 22.44 8.55 -27.73
C GLN A 276 23.93 8.81 -27.48
N CYS A 277 24.68 7.75 -27.23
CA CYS A 277 26.10 7.81 -26.91
C CYS A 277 27.01 7.47 -28.09
N GLY A 278 28.17 8.14 -28.17
CA GLY A 278 29.23 7.86 -29.14
C GLY A 278 29.83 6.48 -28.92
N THR A 279 30.46 6.30 -27.76
CA THR A 279 31.05 5.03 -27.31
C THR A 279 30.37 4.58 -26.01
N VAL A 280 30.05 3.30 -25.90
CA VAL A 280 29.47 2.70 -24.68
C VAL A 280 30.29 1.49 -24.27
N ASP A 281 30.69 1.45 -23.01
CA ASP A 281 31.39 0.35 -22.36
C ASP A 281 30.51 -0.20 -21.23
N VAL A 282 30.28 -1.52 -21.22
CA VAL A 282 29.35 -2.20 -20.30
C VAL A 282 30.04 -3.37 -19.63
N ASP A 283 30.21 -3.27 -18.31
CA ASP A 283 30.62 -4.34 -17.39
C ASP A 283 29.38 -4.86 -16.62
N LEU A 284 28.95 -6.07 -16.94
CA LEU A 284 27.73 -6.68 -16.39
C LEU A 284 28.05 -7.96 -15.62
N MET A 285 28.12 -7.90 -14.29
CA MET A 285 28.54 -9.03 -13.43
C MET A 285 27.37 -9.72 -12.71
N SER A 286 26.24 -10.00 -13.38
CA SER A 286 25.10 -10.68 -12.76
C SER A 286 24.01 -11.18 -13.74
N SER A 287 22.74 -11.19 -13.30
CA SER A 287 21.54 -11.64 -14.03
C SER A 287 20.58 -10.51 -14.45
N GLY A 288 20.91 -9.24 -14.20
CA GLY A 288 20.06 -8.11 -14.56
C GLY A 288 20.13 -7.72 -16.05
N LYS A 289 19.53 -6.57 -16.38
CA LYS A 289 19.30 -6.13 -17.76
C LYS A 289 19.83 -4.72 -17.98
N VAL A 290 20.62 -4.53 -19.04
CA VAL A 290 21.13 -3.22 -19.46
C VAL A 290 20.56 -2.88 -20.84
N VAL A 291 20.07 -1.64 -21.01
CA VAL A 291 19.56 -1.10 -22.28
C VAL A 291 20.31 0.20 -22.59
N VAL A 292 20.94 0.27 -23.78
CA VAL A 292 21.81 1.40 -24.18
C VAL A 292 21.49 1.90 -25.58
N GLN A 293 22.01 3.07 -25.96
CA GLN A 293 22.01 3.52 -27.36
C GLN A 293 23.43 3.96 -27.76
N ALA A 294 24.15 3.09 -28.49
CA ALA A 294 25.50 3.37 -28.99
C ALA A 294 25.47 3.69 -30.49
N THR A 295 26.33 4.60 -30.95
CA THR A 295 26.45 4.96 -32.37
C THR A 295 27.73 4.46 -33.02
N ASN A 296 28.89 4.62 -32.38
CA ASN A 296 30.17 4.17 -32.91
C ASN A 296 30.57 2.80 -32.35
N THR A 297 30.73 2.67 -31.04
CA THR A 297 31.24 1.43 -30.42
C THR A 297 30.41 1.01 -29.23
N LEU A 298 30.09 -0.29 -29.16
CA LEU A 298 29.56 -0.95 -27.98
C LEU A 298 30.54 -2.05 -27.54
N ALA A 299 31.24 -1.84 -26.43
CA ALA A 299 32.03 -2.86 -25.75
C ALA A 299 31.17 -3.49 -24.64
N VAL A 300 31.22 -4.82 -24.53
CA VAL A 300 30.50 -5.57 -23.49
C VAL A 300 31.42 -6.64 -22.90
N GLU A 301 31.71 -6.48 -21.61
CA GLU A 301 32.24 -7.50 -20.72
C GLU A 301 31.09 -7.97 -19.82
N ALA A 302 30.75 -9.25 -19.83
CA ALA A 302 29.56 -9.72 -19.15
C ALA A 302 29.74 -11.12 -18.56
N TYR A 303 29.54 -11.20 -17.24
CA TYR A 303 29.75 -12.35 -16.39
C TYR A 303 28.44 -12.72 -15.71
N GLY A 304 27.83 -13.84 -16.12
CA GLY A 304 26.57 -14.34 -15.57
C GLY A 304 25.46 -14.48 -16.62
N SER A 305 24.20 -14.47 -16.16
CA SER A 305 23.02 -14.70 -17.01
C SER A 305 22.30 -13.43 -17.46
N GLY A 306 22.97 -12.27 -17.38
CA GLY A 306 22.40 -10.97 -17.70
C GLY A 306 22.27 -10.71 -19.21
N HIS A 307 21.53 -9.66 -19.55
CA HIS A 307 21.24 -9.28 -20.93
C HIS A 307 21.61 -7.82 -21.21
N VAL A 308 22.36 -7.58 -22.28
CA VAL A 308 22.62 -6.23 -22.81
C VAL A 308 21.87 -6.07 -24.13
N LYS A 309 21.02 -5.04 -24.21
CA LYS A 309 20.29 -4.64 -25.42
C LYS A 309 20.74 -3.26 -25.87
N TYR A 310 20.66 -3.01 -27.17
CA TYR A 310 20.78 -1.66 -27.73
C TYR A 310 19.49 -1.22 -28.44
N THR A 311 19.21 0.07 -28.41
CA THR A 311 18.09 0.71 -29.12
C THR A 311 18.58 1.40 -30.40
N GLY A 312 17.64 1.70 -31.30
CA GLY A 312 17.95 2.40 -32.56
C GLY A 312 18.69 1.56 -33.60
N THR A 313 19.57 2.20 -34.36
CA THR A 313 20.46 1.53 -35.35
C THR A 313 21.60 0.82 -34.65
N ALA A 314 22.04 -0.33 -35.19
CA ALA A 314 23.23 -1.01 -34.68
C ALA A 314 24.48 -0.10 -34.75
N PRO A 315 25.34 -0.08 -33.71
CA PRO A 315 26.56 0.71 -33.71
C PRO A 315 27.57 0.19 -34.74
N HIS A 316 28.48 1.07 -35.19
CA HIS A 316 29.50 0.73 -36.21
C HIS A 316 30.41 -0.46 -35.83
N ALA A 317 30.68 -0.67 -34.55
CA ALA A 317 31.40 -1.84 -34.04
C ALA A 317 30.81 -2.34 -32.71
N ILE A 318 30.70 -3.66 -32.57
CA ILE A 318 30.37 -4.34 -31.31
C ILE A 318 31.54 -5.25 -30.95
N THR A 319 32.09 -5.11 -29.74
CA THR A 319 33.15 -5.99 -29.22
C THR A 319 32.63 -6.68 -27.97
N LYS A 320 32.71 -8.01 -27.95
CA LYS A 320 32.29 -8.85 -26.82
C LYS A 320 33.50 -9.65 -26.35
N LEU A 321 33.90 -9.46 -25.10
CA LEU A 321 34.97 -10.27 -24.48
C LEU A 321 34.34 -11.48 -23.77
N ASP A 322 34.18 -12.58 -24.50
CA ASP A 322 33.81 -13.88 -23.92
C ASP A 322 35.05 -14.53 -23.28
N SER A 323 35.31 -14.23 -22.00
CA SER A 323 36.42 -14.82 -21.26
C SER A 323 36.11 -16.27 -20.82
N ALA A 324 36.55 -17.22 -21.63
CA ALA A 324 36.87 -18.62 -21.32
C ALA A 324 35.98 -19.44 -20.34
N GLU A 325 35.27 -20.42 -20.92
CA GLU A 325 34.93 -21.72 -20.29
C GLU A 325 34.14 -21.75 -18.96
N SER A 326 32.97 -21.11 -18.91
CA SER A 326 31.71 -21.77 -18.45
C SER A 326 30.49 -20.88 -18.67
N SER A 327 29.50 -21.36 -19.45
CA SER A 327 28.27 -20.60 -19.78
C SER A 327 27.31 -20.50 -18.57
N PRO A 328 26.46 -19.46 -18.49
CA PRO A 328 25.40 -19.21 -19.49
C PRO A 328 25.72 -18.13 -20.53
N SER A 329 24.96 -18.11 -21.62
CA SER A 329 25.21 -17.27 -22.79
C SER A 329 24.60 -15.87 -22.65
N VAL A 330 25.45 -14.85 -22.47
CA VAL A 330 25.06 -13.44 -22.62
C VAL A 330 24.59 -13.20 -24.05
N THR A 331 23.33 -12.80 -24.17
CA THR A 331 22.67 -12.54 -25.47
C THR A 331 22.65 -11.04 -25.75
N VAL A 332 23.46 -10.59 -26.71
CA VAL A 332 23.37 -9.24 -27.29
C VAL A 332 22.37 -9.29 -28.43
N GLY A 333 21.17 -8.74 -28.23
CA GLY A 333 20.07 -8.83 -29.19
C GLY A 333 19.54 -7.47 -29.62
N SER A 334 19.28 -7.31 -30.92
CA SER A 334 18.36 -6.28 -31.44
C SER A 334 16.92 -6.70 -31.18
N ASP A 335 16.03 -5.75 -30.88
CA ASP A 335 14.59 -6.03 -30.71
C ASP A 335 13.87 -6.24 -32.06
N THR A 336 14.13 -7.41 -32.67
CA THR A 336 13.41 -7.98 -33.83
C THR A 336 13.29 -9.50 -33.65
N ALA A 337 12.15 -10.11 -34.00
CA ALA A 337 11.74 -11.43 -33.48
C ALA A 337 12.03 -12.66 -34.37
N GLY A 338 12.47 -13.80 -33.78
CA GLY A 338 12.21 -15.18 -34.27
C GLY A 338 13.27 -16.30 -34.07
N GLY A 339 12.87 -17.46 -33.51
CA GLY A 339 13.49 -18.84 -33.62
C GLY A 339 14.74 -19.18 -32.75
N PHE A 340 14.74 -20.19 -31.84
CA PHE A 340 14.92 -21.68 -31.99
C PHE A 340 16.36 -22.15 -32.38
N TRP A 341 16.97 -23.25 -31.88
CA TRP A 341 16.53 -24.38 -31.00
C TRP A 341 17.74 -25.14 -30.34
N ASP A 342 17.49 -26.16 -29.48
CA ASP A 342 18.30 -27.34 -28.98
C ASP A 342 19.87 -27.40 -28.98
N GLY A 343 20.58 -28.09 -28.06
CA GLY A 343 20.19 -28.86 -26.85
C GLY A 343 21.30 -29.82 -26.29
N VAL A 344 21.05 -30.42 -25.09
CA VAL A 344 21.66 -31.67 -24.51
C VAL A 344 22.99 -31.63 -23.68
N ASN A 345 22.88 -31.87 -22.34
CA ASN A 345 23.65 -32.72 -21.38
C ASN A 345 25.20 -32.91 -21.47
N ARG A 346 25.97 -33.18 -20.38
CA ARG A 346 25.71 -33.67 -19.00
C ARG A 346 26.95 -33.46 -18.07
N ASP A 347 26.74 -33.45 -16.73
CA ASP A 347 27.69 -33.75 -15.62
C ASP A 347 29.05 -32.99 -15.54
N LYS A 348 29.63 -32.60 -14.38
CA LYS A 348 29.20 -32.61 -12.97
C LYS A 348 30.13 -31.76 -12.07
N ASP A 349 29.49 -31.14 -11.06
CA ASP A 349 29.93 -30.94 -9.66
C ASP A 349 31.03 -29.90 -9.27
N ASN A 350 30.82 -29.27 -8.10
CA ASN A 350 31.72 -28.37 -7.31
C ASN A 350 31.67 -26.81 -7.45
N LEU A 351 30.66 -26.20 -8.09
CA LEU A 351 30.50 -24.72 -8.11
C LEU A 351 29.23 -24.15 -7.44
N LEU A 352 28.30 -25.01 -7.02
CA LEU A 352 26.99 -24.62 -6.47
C LEU A 352 26.98 -23.80 -5.16
N PRO A 353 27.87 -23.98 -4.17
CA PRO A 353 27.70 -23.31 -2.87
C PRO A 353 28.08 -21.82 -2.88
N LEU A 354 28.94 -21.35 -3.79
CA LEU A 354 29.35 -19.94 -3.82
C LEU A 354 28.30 -19.04 -4.51
N ALA A 355 27.74 -19.51 -5.63
CA ALA A 355 26.73 -18.76 -6.38
C ALA A 355 25.42 -18.59 -5.59
N GLY A 356 25.02 -19.60 -4.79
CA GLY A 356 23.83 -19.53 -3.95
C GLY A 356 23.87 -18.42 -2.91
N VAL A 357 25.03 -18.17 -2.28
CA VAL A 357 25.20 -17.12 -1.27
C VAL A 357 25.10 -15.73 -1.90
N VAL A 358 25.75 -15.50 -3.04
CA VAL A 358 25.69 -14.20 -3.76
C VAL A 358 24.26 -13.92 -4.24
N PHE A 359 23.55 -14.94 -4.75
CA PHE A 359 22.16 -14.80 -5.19
C PHE A 359 21.19 -14.51 -4.03
N LEU A 360 21.39 -15.14 -2.87
CA LEU A 360 20.59 -14.90 -1.66
C LEU A 360 20.75 -13.46 -1.16
N VAL A 361 21.99 -12.95 -1.11
CA VAL A 361 22.28 -11.56 -0.71
C VAL A 361 21.65 -10.57 -1.68
N ALA A 362 21.74 -10.80 -2.99
CA ALA A 362 21.10 -9.96 -4.00
C ALA A 362 19.55 -9.94 -3.87
N MET A 363 18.93 -11.08 -3.55
CA MET A 363 17.48 -11.14 -3.29
C MET A 363 17.05 -10.41 -2.01
N ILE A 364 17.83 -10.52 -0.93
CA ILE A 364 17.55 -9.82 0.33
C ILE A 364 17.63 -8.30 0.13
N LEU A 365 18.65 -7.83 -0.61
CA LEU A 365 18.78 -6.41 -0.98
C LEU A 365 17.60 -5.95 -1.87
N ARG A 366 17.19 -6.74 -2.86
CA ARG A 366 16.02 -6.43 -3.72
C ARG A 366 14.71 -6.30 -2.93
N TRP A 367 14.48 -7.24 -2.02
CA TRP A 367 13.27 -7.26 -1.20
C TRP A 367 13.18 -6.05 -0.28
N PHE A 368 14.33 -5.63 0.28
CA PHE A 368 14.41 -4.39 1.04
C PHE A 368 14.08 -3.13 0.20
N ASN A 369 14.28 -3.09 -1.14
CA ASN A 369 13.77 -1.92 -1.88
C ASN A 369 12.27 -1.89 -1.97
N ASN A 370 11.69 -2.97 -2.48
CA ASN A 370 10.30 -2.95 -2.88
C ASN A 370 9.37 -2.72 -1.68
N SER A 371 9.83 -3.01 -0.46
CA SER A 371 9.19 -2.60 0.79
C SER A 371 9.34 -1.09 1.09
N ARG A 372 10.54 -0.51 0.97
CA ARG A 372 10.77 0.92 1.28
C ARG A 372 10.32 1.88 0.19
N ARG A 373 10.29 1.48 -1.09
CA ARG A 373 9.73 2.28 -2.19
C ARG A 373 8.24 2.56 -1.97
N ARG A 374 7.50 1.55 -1.52
CA ARG A 374 6.08 1.67 -1.14
C ARG A 374 5.87 2.63 0.03
N ALA A 375 6.73 2.56 1.06
CA ALA A 375 6.66 3.46 2.21
C ALA A 375 6.89 4.96 1.88
N ARG A 376 7.49 5.28 0.72
CA ARG A 376 7.69 6.66 0.25
C ARG A 376 6.50 7.19 -0.54
N GLU A 377 5.91 6.36 -1.40
CA GLU A 377 4.66 6.70 -2.09
C GLU A 377 3.53 7.00 -1.09
N GLU A 378 3.59 6.44 0.12
CA GLU A 378 2.66 6.70 1.22
C GLU A 378 2.92 8.01 2.00
N GLN A 379 4.15 8.56 2.05
CA GLN A 379 4.43 9.81 2.81
C GLN A 379 3.91 11.08 2.14
N LEU A 380 3.75 11.09 0.81
CA LEU A 380 3.22 12.24 0.06
C LEU A 380 1.69 12.44 0.25
N GLY A 381 0.99 11.46 0.83
CA GLY A 381 -0.47 11.33 0.76
C GLY A 381 -1.28 11.67 2.01
N GLY A 382 -0.79 12.46 2.98
CA GLY A 382 -1.46 12.52 4.29
C GLY A 382 -1.35 13.79 5.15
N PHE A 383 -1.89 14.94 4.70
CA PHE A 383 -2.23 16.04 5.62
C PHE A 383 -3.43 16.89 5.16
N SER A 384 -4.54 16.87 5.93
CA SER A 384 -5.56 17.92 5.87
C SER A 384 -6.34 18.06 7.18
N LEU A 385 -5.92 19.01 8.01
CA LEU A 385 -6.84 19.81 8.83
C LEU A 385 -6.16 21.16 9.14
N ASP A 386 -6.82 22.19 8.63
CA ASP A 386 -6.58 23.65 8.69
C ASP A 386 -5.20 24.24 8.34
N HIS A 387 -5.25 25.53 7.96
CA HIS A 387 -4.20 26.49 7.61
C HIS A 387 -3.78 26.58 6.12
N THR A 388 -4.47 27.50 5.44
CA THR A 388 -4.45 27.87 4.02
C THR A 388 -3.09 28.27 3.42
N ALA A 389 -2.04 28.42 4.21
CA ALA A 389 -0.72 28.86 3.74
C ALA A 389 0.19 27.71 3.27
N ALA A 390 0.22 26.58 4.00
CA ALA A 390 1.12 25.46 3.67
C ALA A 390 0.69 24.70 2.40
N ARG A 391 -0.61 24.66 2.12
CA ARG A 391 -1.17 23.94 0.96
C ARG A 391 -0.78 24.59 -0.37
N MET A 392 -0.82 25.93 -0.45
CA MET A 392 -0.43 26.70 -1.64
C MET A 392 1.03 26.53 -2.08
N ILE A 393 1.89 25.98 -1.21
CA ILE A 393 3.32 25.75 -1.50
C ILE A 393 3.55 24.29 -1.94
N LYS A 394 2.92 23.31 -1.26
CA LYS A 394 3.04 21.89 -1.66
C LYS A 394 2.42 21.63 -3.05
N ASP A 395 1.39 22.38 -3.43
CA ASP A 395 0.76 22.35 -4.76
C ASP A 395 1.64 22.91 -5.91
N LYS A 396 2.80 23.56 -5.62
CA LYS A 396 3.76 24.04 -6.65
C LYS A 396 4.80 22.99 -7.08
N VAL A 397 4.99 21.93 -6.30
CA VAL A 397 5.95 20.87 -6.62
C VAL A 397 5.32 19.96 -7.68
N PRO A 398 5.94 19.74 -8.86
CA PRO A 398 5.37 18.85 -9.86
C PRO A 398 5.24 17.42 -9.30
N PRO A 399 4.12 16.72 -9.58
CA PRO A 399 3.93 15.35 -9.11
C PRO A 399 5.04 14.45 -9.66
N SER A 400 5.48 13.48 -8.85
CA SER A 400 6.51 12.51 -9.20
C SER A 400 6.14 11.74 -10.47
N MET A 401 6.67 12.18 -11.61
CA MET A 401 6.55 11.45 -12.88
C MET A 401 7.46 10.22 -12.83
N LEU A 402 6.89 9.07 -12.49
CA LEU A 402 7.55 7.77 -12.67
C LEU A 402 7.99 7.61 -14.13
N CYS A 403 9.29 7.58 -14.35
CA CYS A 403 9.89 7.25 -15.64
C CYS A 403 9.28 5.94 -16.19
N GLY A 404 8.95 5.90 -17.49
CA GLY A 404 8.63 4.64 -18.16
C GLY A 404 7.19 4.10 -18.07
N SER A 405 6.16 4.95 -17.93
CA SER A 405 4.78 4.45 -18.04
C SER A 405 4.38 4.12 -19.48
N ARG A 406 4.14 2.82 -19.80
CA ARG A 406 3.03 2.48 -20.72
C ARG A 406 1.70 2.79 -20.00
N ARG A 407 1.41 4.10 -20.02
CA ARG A 407 0.29 4.86 -19.43
C ARG A 407 -0.62 4.10 -18.46
N ARG A 408 -0.45 4.39 -17.17
CA ARG A 408 -1.47 4.21 -16.12
C ARG A 408 -1.67 5.51 -15.35
N ALA A 409 -2.92 5.89 -15.12
CA ALA A 409 -3.30 7.05 -14.31
C ALA A 409 -3.51 6.63 -12.84
N PRO A 410 -3.04 7.41 -11.86
CA PRO A 410 -2.94 7.00 -10.47
C PRO A 410 -4.15 7.42 -9.64
N GLU A 411 -4.26 6.79 -8.46
CA GLU A 411 -4.89 7.31 -7.23
C GLU A 411 -4.69 6.21 -6.19
N MET A 412 -4.24 6.59 -5.01
CA MET A 412 -3.94 5.72 -3.86
C MET A 412 -4.68 6.28 -2.64
N VAL A 413 -5.16 5.39 -1.78
CA VAL A 413 -5.66 5.71 -0.44
C VAL A 413 -4.54 5.41 0.59
N GLY A 414 -4.48 6.17 1.68
CA GLY A 414 -3.65 5.87 2.86
C GLY A 414 -3.88 6.95 3.93
N LEU A 415 -4.89 6.83 4.80
CA LEU A 415 -4.96 6.00 6.01
C LEU A 415 -4.01 6.45 7.14
N VAL A 416 -4.58 6.58 8.35
CA VAL A 416 -3.90 7.05 9.57
C VAL A 416 -3.12 5.93 10.24
N LEU A 417 -2.00 6.27 10.87
CA LEU A 417 -1.31 5.42 11.85
C LEU A 417 -1.05 6.21 13.13
N LEU A 418 -1.67 5.79 14.24
CA LEU A 418 -1.50 6.41 15.56
C LEU A 418 -1.54 5.33 16.65
N LEU A 419 -0.43 4.61 16.86
CA LEU A 419 -0.28 3.70 18.00
C LEU A 419 1.17 3.31 18.38
N VAL A 420 2.08 4.28 18.55
CA VAL A 420 3.27 4.08 19.42
C VAL A 420 3.61 5.37 20.18
N THR A 421 3.11 5.51 21.42
CA THR A 421 3.78 6.24 22.53
C THR A 421 2.96 6.11 23.83
N ALA A 422 3.04 4.96 24.50
CA ALA A 422 2.43 4.77 25.82
C ALA A 422 3.25 3.86 26.75
N PHE A 423 4.58 3.79 26.60
CA PHE A 423 5.46 3.12 27.57
C PHE A 423 6.82 3.81 27.74
N SER A 424 6.89 4.76 28.67
CA SER A 424 7.99 4.85 29.64
C SER A 424 7.59 5.76 30.82
N MET A 425 8.10 5.45 32.02
CA MET A 425 7.90 6.18 33.29
C MET A 425 6.53 6.13 33.99
N VAL A 426 6.16 4.97 34.54
CA VAL A 426 5.84 4.84 35.99
C VAL A 426 6.41 3.50 36.48
N GLY A 427 7.15 3.48 37.59
CA GLY A 427 7.86 2.27 38.05
C GLY A 427 8.65 2.42 39.35
N ARG A 428 8.08 3.08 40.37
CA ARG A 428 8.58 3.08 41.76
C ARG A 428 7.38 3.00 42.72
N VAL A 429 7.58 2.35 43.88
CA VAL A 429 6.57 1.99 44.91
C VAL A 429 5.67 0.84 44.38
N VAL A 430 5.79 -0.42 44.80
CA VAL A 430 5.51 -1.13 46.09
C VAL A 430 6.32 -2.46 46.06
N ASP A 431 6.85 -3.12 47.10
CA ASP A 431 7.07 -2.89 48.55
C ASP A 431 8.42 -3.60 48.95
N LEU A 432 8.97 -3.68 50.18
CA LEU A 432 8.50 -3.77 51.58
C LEU A 432 8.09 -5.17 52.13
N SER A 433 8.95 -6.19 51.96
CA SER A 433 9.26 -7.20 53.00
C SER A 433 10.51 -8.00 52.58
N SER A 434 11.61 -8.00 53.32
CA SER A 434 11.78 -8.65 54.62
C SER A 434 13.04 -8.12 55.34
N ARG A 435 13.14 -8.30 56.66
CA ARG A 435 14.23 -7.78 57.51
C ARG A 435 14.75 -8.87 58.45
N SER A 436 16.03 -8.78 58.85
CA SER A 436 16.80 -9.75 59.66
C SER A 436 17.17 -11.05 58.91
N ILE A 437 18.33 -11.71 59.14
CA ILE A 437 19.23 -11.72 60.31
C ILE A 437 20.71 -11.38 59.92
N SER A 438 21.55 -11.19 60.93
CA SER A 438 22.87 -10.55 60.99
C SER A 438 24.12 -11.38 60.64
N ASN A 439 25.21 -10.63 60.34
CA ASN A 439 26.64 -10.88 60.62
C ASN A 439 27.51 -11.68 59.62
N PRO A 440 28.84 -11.45 59.61
CA PRO A 440 29.62 -11.36 58.36
C PRO A 440 30.72 -12.41 58.19
N GLU A 441 31.52 -12.22 57.12
CA GLU A 441 32.81 -12.88 56.81
C GLU A 441 32.75 -14.34 56.31
N LEU A 442 32.67 -14.53 54.99
CA LEU A 442 33.87 -14.91 54.22
C LEU A 442 33.71 -14.64 52.71
N SER A 443 34.84 -14.47 52.04
CA SER A 443 34.96 -14.00 50.65
C SER A 443 34.62 -15.03 49.57
N VAL A 444 33.63 -14.73 48.71
CA VAL A 444 33.68 -15.01 47.26
C VAL A 444 33.01 -13.86 46.50
N ALA A 445 33.81 -12.94 45.96
CA ALA A 445 33.31 -11.87 45.09
C ALA A 445 33.29 -12.35 43.63
N LEU A 446 32.18 -12.95 43.18
CA LEU A 446 32.00 -13.35 41.78
C LEU A 446 30.51 -13.30 41.37
N ARG A 447 30.27 -12.72 40.18
CA ARG A 447 29.03 -12.79 39.37
C ARG A 447 27.73 -12.17 39.94
N ARG A 448 27.62 -10.85 39.81
CA ARG A 448 26.30 -10.21 39.56
C ARG A 448 26.23 -9.49 38.21
N ASN A 449 27.36 -9.01 37.69
CA ASN A 449 27.45 -8.40 36.35
C ASN A 449 27.40 -9.44 35.20
N ASP A 450 27.92 -10.66 35.42
CA ASP A 450 27.90 -11.76 34.43
C ASP A 450 26.49 -12.17 34.00
N VAL A 451 25.51 -12.16 34.92
CA VAL A 451 24.15 -12.63 34.61
C VAL A 451 23.43 -11.65 33.68
N HIS A 452 23.67 -10.35 33.87
CA HIS A 452 23.03 -9.32 33.04
C HIS A 452 23.68 -9.24 31.65
N SER A 453 25.01 -9.38 31.55
CA SER A 453 25.68 -9.48 30.24
C SER A 453 25.30 -10.76 29.49
N GLN A 454 25.17 -11.90 30.18
CA GLN A 454 24.70 -13.15 29.57
C GLN A 454 23.25 -13.06 29.10
N GLN A 455 22.36 -12.40 29.85
CA GLN A 455 20.97 -12.16 29.42
C GLN A 455 20.90 -11.24 28.19
N THR A 456 21.65 -10.14 28.17
CA THR A 456 21.72 -9.25 26.99
C THR A 456 22.27 -9.98 25.77
N PHE A 457 23.34 -10.77 25.94
CA PHE A 457 23.90 -11.58 24.86
C PHE A 457 22.93 -12.65 24.34
N TRP A 458 22.19 -13.32 25.23
CA TRP A 458 21.14 -14.27 24.83
C TRP A 458 20.00 -13.59 24.05
N LEU A 459 19.58 -12.39 24.48
CA LEU A 459 18.55 -11.62 23.79
C LEU A 459 19.01 -11.13 22.41
N GLN A 460 20.25 -10.63 22.30
CA GLN A 460 20.83 -10.26 21.01
C GLN A 460 20.94 -11.48 20.07
N ARG A 461 21.47 -12.60 20.57
CA ARG A 461 21.58 -13.83 19.76
C ARG A 461 20.22 -14.39 19.33
N GLN A 462 19.20 -14.28 20.17
CA GLN A 462 17.83 -14.65 19.79
C GLN A 462 17.28 -13.69 18.72
N GLN A 463 17.51 -12.38 18.83
CA GLN A 463 17.13 -11.42 17.77
C GLN A 463 17.85 -11.70 16.44
N GLU A 464 19.15 -12.05 16.48
CA GLU A 464 19.92 -12.44 15.29
C GLU A 464 19.34 -13.71 14.62
N LEU A 465 19.02 -14.76 15.38
CA LEU A 465 18.40 -15.98 14.86
C LEU A 465 16.98 -15.72 14.33
N GLN A 466 16.19 -14.91 15.03
CA GLN A 466 14.86 -14.49 14.57
C GLN A 466 14.91 -13.63 13.31
N ALA A 467 16.00 -12.90 13.05
CA ALA A 467 16.19 -12.13 11.82
C ALA A 467 16.53 -13.01 10.60
N GLN A 468 17.13 -14.19 10.80
CA GLN A 468 17.49 -15.12 9.72
C GLN A 468 16.27 -15.80 9.08
N ILE A 469 15.16 -15.94 9.81
CA ILE A 469 13.97 -16.65 9.32
C ILE A 469 13.20 -15.78 8.33
N THR A 470 13.20 -16.14 7.06
CA THR A 470 12.30 -15.56 6.06
C THR A 470 10.95 -16.29 6.07
N GLN A 471 9.87 -15.62 5.67
CA GLN A 471 8.57 -16.28 5.44
C GLN A 471 8.72 -17.16 4.18
N PRO A 472 8.52 -18.49 4.25
CA PRO A 472 8.53 -19.32 3.06
C PRO A 472 7.44 -18.86 2.08
N THR A 473 7.78 -18.70 0.81
CA THR A 473 6.85 -18.32 -0.26
C THR A 473 6.96 -19.30 -1.42
N ARG A 474 5.85 -19.51 -2.13
CA ARG A 474 5.86 -20.28 -3.39
C ARG A 474 6.75 -19.59 -4.42
N ALA A 475 7.45 -20.37 -5.25
CA ALA A 475 8.11 -19.84 -6.44
C ALA A 475 7.09 -19.17 -7.38
N PRO A 476 7.41 -18.01 -7.99
CA PRO A 476 6.47 -17.27 -8.84
C PRO A 476 5.89 -18.13 -9.96
N HIS A 477 4.56 -18.08 -10.15
CA HIS A 477 3.93 -18.88 -11.20
C HIS A 477 4.35 -18.45 -12.61
N VAL A 478 4.88 -19.39 -13.39
CA VAL A 478 5.23 -19.19 -14.80
C VAL A 478 3.99 -19.47 -15.66
N TYR A 479 3.39 -18.40 -16.18
CA TYR A 479 2.23 -18.47 -17.06
C TYR A 479 2.65 -18.89 -18.48
N ASN A 480 2.18 -20.05 -18.93
CA ASN A 480 2.41 -20.55 -20.31
C ASN A 480 1.64 -19.76 -21.39
N ASN A 481 0.67 -18.93 -21.01
CA ASN A 481 -0.15 -18.13 -21.91
C ASN A 481 -0.23 -16.68 -21.43
N GLN A 482 0.20 -15.75 -22.29
CA GLN A 482 0.21 -14.31 -22.01
C GLN A 482 -1.19 -13.71 -21.89
N ASP A 483 -2.20 -14.24 -22.60
CA ASP A 483 -3.59 -13.82 -22.46
C ASP A 483 -4.15 -14.21 -21.09
N THR A 484 -3.82 -15.41 -20.61
CA THR A 484 -4.18 -15.86 -19.26
C THR A 484 -3.51 -14.98 -18.19
N LYS A 485 -2.21 -14.69 -18.35
CA LYS A 485 -1.48 -13.75 -17.47
C LYS A 485 -2.13 -12.37 -17.45
N GLY A 486 -2.49 -11.84 -18.62
CA GLY A 486 -3.19 -10.56 -18.77
C GLY A 486 -4.58 -10.57 -18.12
N LYS A 487 -5.35 -11.65 -18.30
CA LYS A 487 -6.68 -11.82 -17.67
C LYS A 487 -6.58 -11.89 -16.16
N CYS A 488 -5.67 -12.71 -15.61
CA CYS A 488 -5.42 -12.77 -14.17
C CYS A 488 -5.07 -11.40 -13.62
N TYR A 489 -4.13 -10.70 -14.25
CA TYR A 489 -3.71 -9.37 -13.85
C TYR A 489 -4.87 -8.35 -13.85
N MET A 490 -5.69 -8.34 -14.90
CA MET A 490 -6.77 -7.36 -15.08
C MET A 490 -8.06 -7.69 -14.31
N GLN A 491 -8.27 -8.95 -13.90
CA GLN A 491 -9.57 -9.42 -13.37
C GLN A 491 -9.50 -10.16 -12.02
N ARG A 492 -8.29 -10.48 -11.52
CA ARG A 492 -8.04 -11.17 -10.23
C ARG A 492 -6.97 -10.49 -9.39
N ASP A 493 -6.36 -9.43 -9.91
CA ASP A 493 -5.23 -8.72 -9.30
C ASP A 493 -5.39 -7.20 -9.51
N VAL A 494 -4.40 -6.41 -9.09
CA VAL A 494 -4.43 -4.93 -9.00
C VAL A 494 -4.76 -4.21 -10.30
N GLY A 495 -4.70 -4.88 -11.46
CA GLY A 495 -5.18 -4.34 -12.74
C GLY A 495 -6.69 -4.07 -12.78
N ILE A 496 -7.47 -4.67 -11.86
CA ILE A 496 -8.92 -4.41 -11.75
C ILE A 496 -9.23 -2.97 -11.31
N ILE A 497 -8.36 -2.34 -10.50
CA ILE A 497 -8.56 -0.98 -9.96
C ILE A 497 -8.56 0.08 -11.09
N PRO A 498 -7.52 0.19 -11.95
CA PRO A 498 -7.56 1.10 -13.09
C PRO A 498 -8.60 0.69 -14.14
N ALA A 499 -8.97 -0.60 -14.24
CA ALA A 499 -10.07 -1.02 -15.10
C ALA A 499 -11.42 -0.44 -14.65
N VAL A 500 -11.70 -0.43 -13.33
CA VAL A 500 -12.92 0.20 -12.78
C VAL A 500 -12.95 1.70 -13.12
N ARG A 501 -11.83 2.43 -12.92
CA ARG A 501 -11.72 3.85 -13.29
C ARG A 501 -12.03 4.10 -14.75
N GLN A 502 -11.45 3.29 -15.65
CA GLN A 502 -11.63 3.44 -17.09
C GLN A 502 -13.04 3.06 -17.58
N ALA A 503 -13.77 2.25 -16.83
CA ALA A 503 -15.13 1.80 -17.17
C ALA A 503 -16.25 2.72 -16.66
N ALA A 504 -15.91 3.84 -16.01
CA ALA A 504 -16.88 4.79 -15.48
C ALA A 504 -17.73 5.43 -16.59
N LYS A 505 -19.05 5.23 -16.55
CA LYS A 505 -20.01 5.98 -17.38
C LYS A 505 -20.73 7.00 -16.51
N ASN A 506 -20.55 8.28 -16.83
CA ASN A 506 -21.09 9.39 -16.04
C ASN A 506 -22.35 9.97 -16.70
N PHE A 507 -23.32 10.38 -15.87
CA PHE A 507 -24.59 10.97 -16.28
C PHE A 507 -24.93 12.17 -15.39
N CYS A 508 -25.53 13.20 -15.98
CA CYS A 508 -26.00 14.44 -15.34
C CYS A 508 -24.92 15.21 -14.55
N VAL A 509 -23.65 15.12 -14.98
CA VAL A 509 -22.49 15.72 -14.28
C VAL A 509 -22.58 17.23 -14.16
N ASN A 510 -23.15 17.90 -15.17
CA ASN A 510 -23.33 19.34 -15.22
C ASN A 510 -24.73 19.80 -14.73
N GLY A 511 -25.44 18.89 -14.05
CA GLY A 511 -26.90 18.95 -13.93
C GLY A 511 -27.60 18.31 -15.14
N GLY A 512 -28.76 17.70 -14.92
CA GLY A 512 -29.60 17.10 -15.98
C GLY A 512 -30.28 18.15 -16.87
N TRP A 513 -31.16 17.75 -17.77
CA TRP A 513 -31.78 18.61 -18.79
C TRP A 513 -33.18 19.13 -18.40
N ASP A 514 -33.39 20.43 -18.60
CA ASP A 514 -34.72 21.07 -18.57
C ASP A 514 -35.31 21.05 -20.00
N ASN A 515 -36.24 20.13 -20.26
CA ASN A 515 -36.87 20.00 -21.57
C ASN A 515 -37.75 21.20 -21.96
N ASP A 516 -38.35 21.91 -21.00
CA ASP A 516 -39.18 23.08 -21.28
C ASP A 516 -38.33 24.31 -21.63
N ARG A 517 -37.11 24.39 -21.08
CA ARG A 517 -36.16 25.50 -21.29
C ARG A 517 -34.99 25.19 -22.23
N GLN A 518 -34.84 23.92 -22.66
CA GLN A 518 -33.77 23.43 -23.54
C GLN A 518 -32.36 23.77 -23.02
N GLN A 519 -32.11 23.54 -21.73
CA GLN A 519 -30.83 23.86 -21.08
C GLN A 519 -30.57 22.96 -19.86
N PRO A 520 -29.32 22.84 -19.36
CA PRO A 520 -29.05 22.15 -18.11
C PRO A 520 -29.75 22.80 -16.91
N VAL A 521 -30.39 21.97 -16.08
CA VAL A 521 -30.80 22.30 -14.71
C VAL A 521 -29.54 22.61 -13.89
N SER A 522 -29.61 23.56 -12.96
CA SER A 522 -28.46 23.87 -12.08
C SER A 522 -27.89 22.60 -11.41
N PRO A 523 -26.56 22.39 -11.36
CA PRO A 523 -25.93 21.21 -10.75
C PRO A 523 -26.49 20.82 -9.38
N ASN A 524 -26.81 21.83 -8.55
CA ASN A 524 -27.35 21.68 -7.19
C ASN A 524 -28.77 21.08 -7.09
N LYS A 525 -29.41 20.67 -8.20
CA LYS A 525 -30.79 20.16 -8.25
C LYS A 525 -30.96 18.80 -8.93
N ALA A 526 -29.94 18.30 -9.61
CA ALA A 526 -29.97 16.99 -10.25
C ALA A 526 -29.27 15.94 -9.38
N THR A 527 -29.50 14.66 -9.68
CA THR A 527 -28.70 13.56 -9.16
C THR A 527 -27.62 13.23 -10.19
N LYS A 528 -26.35 13.43 -9.84
CA LYS A 528 -25.23 12.96 -10.66
C LYS A 528 -25.07 11.45 -10.44
N ILE A 529 -24.80 10.69 -11.49
CA ILE A 529 -24.70 9.23 -11.44
C ILE A 529 -23.44 8.78 -12.20
N SER A 530 -22.68 7.86 -11.63
CA SER A 530 -21.63 7.13 -12.34
C SER A 530 -21.85 5.63 -12.22
N THR A 531 -21.83 4.89 -13.32
CA THR A 531 -21.94 3.41 -13.32
C THR A 531 -20.63 2.75 -13.72
N PHE A 532 -20.35 1.61 -13.09
CA PHE A 532 -19.11 0.86 -13.22
C PHE A 532 -19.43 -0.60 -13.55
N ARG A 533 -18.81 -1.14 -14.60
CA ARG A 533 -18.97 -2.56 -14.99
C ARG A 533 -17.71 -3.06 -15.70
N VAL A 534 -17.00 -4.00 -15.08
CA VAL A 534 -15.72 -4.53 -15.59
C VAL A 534 -15.64 -6.05 -15.59
N GLY A 535 -14.69 -6.59 -16.36
CA GLY A 535 -14.17 -7.94 -16.16
C GLY A 535 -13.63 -8.10 -14.73
N GLY A 536 -13.63 -9.33 -14.21
CA GLY A 536 -13.48 -9.54 -12.76
C GLY A 536 -14.78 -9.31 -11.99
N GLY A 537 -15.87 -8.91 -12.65
CA GLY A 537 -17.23 -8.97 -12.12
C GLY A 537 -17.61 -7.86 -11.15
N ILE A 538 -16.79 -6.81 -11.01
CA ILE A 538 -17.19 -5.62 -10.28
C ILE A 538 -18.27 -4.88 -11.09
N ARG A 539 -19.43 -4.69 -10.45
CA ARG A 539 -20.56 -3.91 -10.97
C ARG A 539 -21.16 -3.06 -9.84
N SER A 540 -21.15 -1.75 -10.02
CA SER A 540 -21.55 -0.77 -9.00
C SER A 540 -22.09 0.51 -9.65
N ALA A 541 -22.69 1.37 -8.83
CA ALA A 541 -23.01 2.75 -9.19
C ALA A 541 -22.76 3.68 -8.00
N THR A 542 -22.26 4.88 -8.28
CA THR A 542 -22.26 6.00 -7.34
C THR A 542 -23.31 7.02 -7.75
N PHE A 543 -23.85 7.71 -6.75
CA PHE A 543 -24.81 8.80 -6.90
C PHE A 543 -24.32 9.98 -6.05
N GLN A 544 -24.63 11.19 -6.47
CA GLN A 544 -24.53 12.39 -5.63
C GLN A 544 -25.89 13.07 -5.64
N ASN A 545 -26.34 13.60 -4.50
CA ASN A 545 -27.67 14.19 -4.35
C ASN A 545 -28.78 13.14 -4.64
N LEU A 546 -28.79 12.07 -3.83
CA LEU A 546 -29.77 10.98 -3.85
C LEU A 546 -30.61 11.02 -2.57
N MET A 547 -31.92 10.81 -2.67
CA MET A 547 -32.79 10.67 -1.51
C MET A 547 -33.48 9.31 -1.48
N LEU A 548 -33.38 8.61 -0.35
CA LEU A 548 -34.10 7.37 -0.08
C LEU A 548 -35.24 7.63 0.91
N ASP A 549 -36.48 7.32 0.51
CA ASP A 549 -37.64 7.36 1.41
C ASP A 549 -37.86 5.96 2.00
N LEU A 550 -37.48 5.79 3.27
CA LEU A 550 -37.59 4.51 3.98
C LEU A 550 -38.88 4.41 4.81
N ILE A 551 -39.84 5.32 4.60
CA ILE A 551 -41.16 5.26 5.24
C ILE A 551 -41.97 4.11 4.67
N GLY A 552 -42.46 3.24 5.56
CA GLY A 552 -43.23 2.04 5.17
C GLY A 552 -42.41 0.96 4.46
N VAL A 553 -41.07 1.11 4.38
CA VAL A 553 -40.18 0.03 3.93
C VAL A 553 -40.30 -1.17 4.87
N LYS A 554 -40.15 -2.36 4.30
CA LYS A 554 -40.19 -3.64 5.00
C LYS A 554 -38.96 -4.45 4.63
N ILE A 555 -38.45 -5.20 5.59
CA ILE A 555 -37.44 -6.23 5.35
C ILE A 555 -38.14 -7.44 4.70
N ASN A 556 -37.52 -8.09 3.71
CA ASN A 556 -38.17 -9.16 2.94
C ASN A 556 -38.44 -10.42 3.77
N SER A 557 -37.38 -11.05 4.28
CA SER A 557 -37.44 -12.29 5.08
C SER A 557 -36.21 -12.37 6.01
N PRO A 558 -36.20 -11.65 7.15
CA PRO A 558 -35.07 -11.65 8.08
C PRO A 558 -35.04 -12.91 8.97
N ILE A 559 -33.87 -13.32 9.47
CA ILE A 559 -33.75 -14.33 10.53
C ILE A 559 -33.99 -13.71 11.90
N ALA A 560 -34.67 -14.45 12.77
CA ALA A 560 -34.84 -14.12 14.18
C ALA A 560 -33.72 -14.71 15.07
N SER A 561 -32.94 -15.65 14.55
CA SER A 561 -31.87 -16.34 15.28
C SER A 561 -30.94 -17.09 14.33
N MET A 562 -29.66 -17.19 14.69
CA MET A 562 -28.65 -18.04 14.02
C MET A 562 -29.02 -19.53 13.93
N ALA A 563 -30.01 -20.00 14.69
CA ALA A 563 -30.55 -21.35 14.58
C ALA A 563 -31.25 -21.62 13.23
N GLN A 564 -31.76 -20.57 12.57
CA GLN A 564 -32.53 -20.68 11.33
C GLN A 564 -31.60 -20.90 10.13
N ASP A 565 -32.02 -21.75 9.19
CA ASP A 565 -31.22 -22.00 7.99
C ASP A 565 -31.37 -20.89 6.93
N GLY A 566 -30.23 -20.49 6.36
CA GLY A 566 -30.10 -19.34 5.47
C GLY A 566 -30.74 -19.52 4.09
N GLY A 567 -31.03 -20.76 3.66
CA GLY A 567 -31.43 -21.04 2.27
C GLY A 567 -32.73 -20.37 1.78
N LYS A 568 -33.56 -19.84 2.70
CA LYS A 568 -34.79 -19.08 2.40
C LYS A 568 -34.79 -17.65 2.99
N HIS A 569 -33.68 -17.26 3.58
CA HIS A 569 -33.46 -15.95 4.19
C HIS A 569 -33.14 -14.90 3.12
N ASP A 570 -33.59 -13.66 3.33
CA ASP A 570 -33.15 -12.50 2.56
C ASP A 570 -33.51 -11.22 3.35
N PRO A 571 -32.55 -10.53 3.99
CA PRO A 571 -32.83 -9.41 4.88
C PRO A 571 -32.82 -8.07 4.14
N ARG A 572 -32.66 -8.07 2.81
CA ARG A 572 -32.66 -6.84 2.01
C ARG A 572 -34.04 -6.18 2.04
N PHE A 573 -34.05 -4.85 1.91
CA PHE A 573 -35.29 -4.08 1.92
C PHE A 573 -36.15 -4.35 0.68
N ASN A 574 -37.46 -4.35 0.86
CA ASN A 574 -38.43 -4.43 -0.22
C ASN A 574 -38.47 -3.10 -0.98
N PHE A 575 -38.26 -3.19 -2.29
CA PHE A 575 -38.50 -2.09 -3.22
C PHE A 575 -39.96 -1.63 -3.10
N ASN A 576 -40.14 -0.32 -3.02
CA ASN A 576 -41.42 0.32 -3.28
C ASN A 576 -41.20 1.49 -4.26
N PRO A 577 -42.19 1.89 -5.08
CA PRO A 577 -41.98 2.91 -6.12
C PRO A 577 -41.57 4.30 -5.60
N MET A 578 -41.77 4.60 -4.32
CA MET A 578 -41.40 5.87 -3.67
C MET A 578 -40.04 5.83 -2.99
N LEU A 579 -39.41 4.65 -2.87
CA LEU A 579 -38.18 4.44 -2.12
C LEU A 579 -37.02 5.24 -2.68
N ILE A 580 -36.87 5.26 -4.01
CA ILE A 580 -35.73 5.86 -4.69
C ILE A 580 -36.17 7.20 -5.30
N ASN A 581 -35.63 8.30 -4.79
CA ASN A 581 -35.88 9.65 -5.29
C ASN A 581 -34.58 10.24 -5.83
N CYS A 582 -34.45 10.22 -7.15
CA CYS A 582 -33.33 10.78 -7.90
C CYS A 582 -33.83 11.34 -9.23
N ALA A 583 -33.11 12.33 -9.77
CA ALA A 583 -33.47 13.00 -11.01
C ALA A 583 -32.26 13.07 -11.95
N CYS A 584 -32.24 12.21 -12.97
CA CYS A 584 -31.28 12.27 -14.07
C CYS A 584 -31.92 11.72 -15.35
N ASP A 585 -32.31 12.65 -16.23
CA ASP A 585 -32.91 12.38 -17.54
C ASP A 585 -31.94 11.68 -18.50
N GLU A 586 -30.65 12.03 -18.50
CA GLU A 586 -29.63 11.36 -19.34
C GLU A 586 -29.56 9.85 -19.02
N PHE A 587 -29.64 9.50 -17.73
CA PHE A 587 -29.63 8.11 -17.27
C PHE A 587 -30.94 7.40 -17.60
N ALA A 588 -32.09 8.07 -17.42
CA ALA A 588 -33.38 7.53 -17.80
C ALA A 588 -33.51 7.30 -19.31
N ALA A 589 -32.96 8.20 -20.13
CA ALA A 589 -32.89 8.06 -21.59
C ALA A 589 -31.94 6.92 -21.99
N TYR A 590 -30.76 6.82 -21.37
CA TYR A 590 -29.85 5.69 -21.56
C TYR A 590 -30.53 4.34 -21.29
N PHE A 591 -31.25 4.23 -20.16
CA PHE A 591 -32.02 3.02 -19.85
C PHE A 591 -33.14 2.77 -20.85
N SER A 592 -33.88 3.80 -21.26
CA SER A 592 -35.02 3.66 -22.18
C SER A 592 -34.60 3.24 -23.60
N ASN A 593 -33.38 3.62 -24.02
CA ASN A 593 -32.81 3.28 -25.32
C ASN A 593 -32.22 1.86 -25.42
N LEU A 594 -32.18 1.09 -24.32
CA LEU A 594 -31.71 -0.29 -24.35
C LEU A 594 -32.74 -1.21 -25.03
N PRO A 595 -32.33 -2.04 -26.02
CA PRO A 595 -33.26 -2.64 -26.98
C PRO A 595 -34.22 -3.69 -26.40
N SER A 596 -33.91 -4.29 -25.25
CA SER A 596 -34.78 -5.28 -24.62
C SER A 596 -34.97 -5.10 -23.10
N ASP A 597 -36.10 -5.63 -22.63
CA ASP A 597 -36.44 -5.78 -21.21
C ASP A 597 -35.38 -6.61 -20.44
N LYS A 598 -34.65 -7.50 -21.14
CA LYS A 598 -33.55 -8.32 -20.59
C LYS A 598 -32.30 -7.48 -20.35
N GLU A 599 -31.90 -6.64 -21.30
CA GLU A 599 -30.73 -5.75 -21.15
C GLU A 599 -31.00 -4.66 -20.11
N ARG A 600 -32.19 -4.06 -20.12
CA ARG A 600 -32.57 -3.08 -19.09
C ARG A 600 -32.54 -3.68 -17.67
N ARG A 601 -33.01 -4.92 -17.47
CA ARG A 601 -32.80 -5.65 -16.19
C ARG A 601 -31.32 -5.95 -15.94
N GLY A 602 -30.57 -6.33 -16.97
CA GLY A 602 -29.13 -6.57 -16.92
C GLY A 602 -28.30 -5.35 -16.50
N GLU A 603 -28.77 -4.12 -16.74
CA GLU A 603 -28.13 -2.88 -16.31
C GLU A 603 -28.75 -2.28 -15.02
N GLN A 604 -29.95 -2.71 -14.59
CA GLN A 604 -30.64 -2.18 -13.39
C GLN A 604 -29.77 -2.22 -12.12
N VAL A 605 -29.39 -1.05 -11.61
CA VAL A 605 -28.38 -0.89 -10.54
C VAL A 605 -28.88 -1.26 -9.14
N TRP A 606 -30.18 -1.08 -8.88
CA TRP A 606 -30.80 -1.37 -7.57
C TRP A 606 -31.25 -2.82 -7.39
N GLN A 607 -31.32 -3.61 -8.48
CA GLN A 607 -31.80 -5.00 -8.44
C GLN A 607 -31.01 -5.91 -7.49
N PRO A 608 -29.68 -5.81 -7.35
CA PRO A 608 -28.91 -6.62 -6.41
C PRO A 608 -29.11 -6.21 -4.94
N SER A 609 -29.62 -5.00 -4.67
CA SER A 609 -29.66 -4.43 -3.31
C SER A 609 -31.07 -4.34 -2.70
N LEU A 610 -32.11 -4.58 -3.48
CA LEU A 610 -33.51 -4.53 -3.04
C LEU A 610 -34.31 -5.77 -3.51
N MET A 611 -35.39 -6.08 -2.81
CA MET A 611 -36.28 -7.22 -3.06
C MET A 611 -37.65 -6.80 -3.60
N LEU A 612 -38.44 -7.76 -4.09
CA LEU A 612 -39.82 -7.56 -4.56
C LEU A 612 -40.00 -6.49 -5.65
N PHE A 613 -39.05 -6.35 -6.57
CA PHE A 613 -39.28 -5.60 -7.82
C PHE A 613 -40.48 -6.16 -8.60
N PRO A 614 -41.26 -5.32 -9.30
CA PRO A 614 -42.38 -5.78 -10.13
C PRO A 614 -41.99 -6.83 -11.16
N GLY A 615 -42.83 -7.86 -11.32
CA GLY A 615 -42.57 -8.99 -12.22
C GLY A 615 -42.68 -8.68 -13.72
N SER A 616 -43.19 -7.51 -14.10
CA SER A 616 -43.31 -7.06 -15.49
C SER A 616 -42.90 -5.58 -15.63
N GLY A 617 -42.27 -5.25 -16.78
CA GLY A 617 -41.69 -3.94 -17.01
C GLY A 617 -40.50 -3.63 -16.09
N ILE A 618 -40.15 -2.35 -15.98
CA ILE A 618 -39.10 -1.83 -15.10
C ILE A 618 -39.60 -0.53 -14.44
N PRO A 619 -39.48 -0.36 -13.12
CA PRO A 619 -39.95 0.84 -12.44
C PRO A 619 -39.15 2.08 -12.84
N LEU A 620 -39.84 3.14 -13.29
CA LEU A 620 -39.24 4.43 -13.65
C LEU A 620 -38.44 5.07 -12.50
N SER A 621 -38.89 4.89 -11.25
CA SER A 621 -38.15 5.38 -10.07
C SER A 621 -36.84 4.63 -9.81
N SER A 622 -36.64 3.42 -10.35
CA SER A 622 -35.36 2.71 -10.25
C SER A 622 -34.31 3.13 -11.29
N ILE A 623 -34.68 4.02 -12.23
CA ILE A 623 -33.81 4.56 -13.30
C ILE A 623 -33.70 6.09 -13.25
N CYS A 624 -34.03 6.72 -12.11
CA CYS A 624 -33.93 8.17 -11.87
C CYS A 624 -34.68 9.06 -12.89
N SER A 625 -35.79 8.56 -13.42
CA SER A 625 -36.65 9.29 -14.36
C SER A 625 -37.25 10.56 -13.75
N PRO A 626 -37.20 11.72 -14.44
CA PRO A 626 -37.96 12.90 -14.06
C PRO A 626 -39.47 12.70 -14.24
N GLU A 627 -39.89 11.81 -15.14
CA GLU A 627 -41.29 11.42 -15.31
C GLU A 627 -41.71 10.41 -14.25
N ARG A 628 -42.86 10.66 -13.61
CA ARG A 628 -43.42 9.81 -12.56
C ARG A 628 -44.32 8.69 -13.12
N PRO A 629 -44.43 7.54 -12.42
CA PRO A 629 -45.48 6.58 -12.67
C PRO A 629 -46.88 7.22 -12.63
N LYS A 630 -47.76 6.79 -13.54
CA LYS A 630 -49.16 7.25 -13.54
C LYS A 630 -49.86 6.79 -12.26
N ASN A 631 -50.73 7.65 -11.71
CA ASN A 631 -51.52 7.43 -10.49
C ASN A 631 -50.75 7.41 -9.15
N THR A 632 -49.46 7.76 -9.09
CA THR A 632 -48.79 8.03 -7.80
C THR A 632 -48.94 9.50 -7.41
N SER A 633 -49.49 9.78 -6.23
CA SER A 633 -49.45 11.12 -5.62
C SER A 633 -48.01 11.56 -5.36
N ARG A 634 -47.76 12.88 -5.34
CA ARG A 634 -46.48 13.46 -4.92
C ARG A 634 -46.05 12.86 -3.57
N SER A 635 -44.80 12.39 -3.46
CA SER A 635 -44.10 12.49 -2.18
C SER A 635 -44.12 13.96 -1.77
N ALA A 636 -44.41 14.25 -0.50
CA ALA A 636 -44.50 15.64 -0.02
C ALA A 636 -43.19 16.43 -0.22
N TRP A 637 -42.08 15.71 -0.43
CA TRP A 637 -40.73 16.24 -0.56
C TRP A 637 -40.17 16.03 -1.96
N ASP A 638 -40.71 16.82 -2.89
CA ASP A 638 -40.26 16.87 -4.28
C ASP A 638 -38.85 17.47 -4.35
N PHE A 639 -37.84 16.60 -4.23
CA PHE A 639 -36.40 16.89 -4.20
C PHE A 639 -35.95 17.93 -5.25
N VAL A 640 -36.51 17.87 -6.46
CA VAL A 640 -36.20 18.80 -7.58
C VAL A 640 -36.64 20.24 -7.27
N LYS A 641 -37.64 20.43 -6.40
CA LYS A 641 -38.22 21.74 -6.08
C LYS A 641 -37.38 22.49 -5.04
N ASN A 642 -37.02 21.83 -3.93
CA ASN A 642 -36.32 22.43 -2.77
C ASN A 642 -35.24 21.49 -2.18
N PRO A 643 -34.13 21.18 -2.87
CA PRO A 643 -33.15 20.19 -2.40
C PRO A 643 -32.36 20.59 -1.13
N LEU A 644 -32.42 21.85 -0.70
CA LEU A 644 -31.64 22.35 0.44
C LEU A 644 -32.48 22.62 1.70
N GLN A 645 -33.81 22.48 1.65
CA GLN A 645 -34.71 22.68 2.80
C GLN A 645 -35.12 21.33 3.40
N SER A 646 -34.86 21.15 4.70
CA SER A 646 -35.38 20.02 5.47
C SER A 646 -36.82 20.30 5.95
N PRO A 647 -37.75 19.33 5.90
CA PRO A 647 -39.08 19.44 6.53
C PRO A 647 -39.02 19.71 8.02
N ASP A 648 -38.23 18.85 8.68
CA ASP A 648 -38.16 18.64 10.11
C ASP A 648 -36.90 17.79 10.34
N ASN A 649 -36.08 18.20 11.30
CA ASN A 649 -34.83 17.51 11.64
C ASN A 649 -35.06 16.15 12.33
N ASN A 650 -36.29 15.84 12.76
CA ASN A 650 -36.65 14.55 13.33
C ASN A 650 -37.05 13.48 12.29
N GLU A 651 -37.43 13.87 11.07
CA GLU A 651 -37.85 12.92 10.01
C GLU A 651 -36.78 12.63 8.94
N THR A 652 -35.75 13.48 8.83
CA THR A 652 -34.76 13.42 7.73
C THR A 652 -33.33 13.30 8.25
N VAL A 653 -32.63 12.24 7.83
CA VAL A 653 -31.19 12.03 8.05
C VAL A 653 -30.43 12.56 6.83
N ILE A 654 -29.35 13.31 7.03
CA ILE A 654 -28.56 13.93 5.96
C ILE A 654 -27.11 13.46 6.06
N PHE A 655 -26.54 13.07 4.93
CA PHE A 655 -25.12 12.75 4.77
C PHE A 655 -24.48 13.70 3.76
N GLU A 656 -23.50 14.49 4.22
CA GLU A 656 -22.64 15.33 3.37
C GLU A 656 -21.33 14.60 3.01
N ASP A 657 -20.84 13.73 3.91
CA ASP A 657 -19.66 12.87 3.70
C ASP A 657 -20.00 11.59 2.90
N PRO A 658 -19.00 10.91 2.28
CA PRO A 658 -19.24 9.75 1.42
C PRO A 658 -19.86 8.56 2.14
N VAL A 659 -20.76 7.81 1.47
CA VAL A 659 -21.44 6.64 2.06
C VAL A 659 -21.36 5.39 1.19
N VAL A 660 -21.08 4.24 1.79
CA VAL A 660 -21.19 2.91 1.15
C VAL A 660 -22.46 2.22 1.63
N LEU A 661 -23.33 1.81 0.69
CA LEU A 661 -24.52 1.00 0.94
C LEU A 661 -24.21 -0.48 0.65
N ILE A 662 -24.14 -1.30 1.70
CA ILE A 662 -23.96 -2.76 1.61
C ILE A 662 -25.31 -3.41 1.88
N ALA A 663 -25.84 -4.22 0.96
CA ALA A 663 -27.15 -4.87 1.08
C ALA A 663 -26.97 -6.40 1.15
N ARG A 664 -26.65 -6.90 2.33
CA ARG A 664 -26.28 -8.28 2.62
C ARG A 664 -27.46 -9.21 2.30
N ARG A 665 -27.24 -10.25 1.51
CA ARG A 665 -28.27 -11.27 1.21
C ARG A 665 -28.07 -12.50 2.07
N ASP A 666 -26.85 -13.02 2.11
CA ASP A 666 -26.43 -14.14 2.96
C ASP A 666 -25.53 -13.62 4.09
N ASP A 667 -26.14 -12.80 4.95
CA ASP A 667 -25.57 -12.04 6.08
C ASP A 667 -24.70 -12.87 7.05
N HIS A 668 -25.11 -14.11 7.32
CA HIS A 668 -24.44 -15.03 8.23
C HIS A 668 -23.42 -15.96 7.53
N ASN A 669 -23.16 -15.75 6.24
CA ASN A 669 -22.18 -16.51 5.47
C ASN A 669 -20.89 -15.69 5.28
N PRO A 670 -19.81 -16.02 6.01
CA PRO A 670 -18.61 -15.18 6.02
C PRO A 670 -17.91 -15.09 4.67
N PHE A 671 -18.11 -16.05 3.75
CA PHE A 671 -17.56 -15.96 2.40
C PHE A 671 -18.13 -14.77 1.63
N PHE A 672 -19.44 -14.59 1.69
CA PHE A 672 -20.16 -13.53 0.97
C PHE A 672 -19.97 -12.17 1.64
N GLN A 673 -19.88 -12.13 2.97
CA GLN A 673 -19.58 -10.87 3.69
C GLN A 673 -18.14 -10.39 3.45
N ILE A 674 -17.15 -11.28 3.37
CA ILE A 674 -15.78 -10.93 2.97
C ILE A 674 -15.73 -10.53 1.49
N SER A 675 -16.52 -11.16 0.60
CA SER A 675 -16.68 -10.72 -0.78
C SER A 675 -17.21 -9.28 -0.85
N TYR A 676 -18.20 -8.91 -0.02
CA TYR A 676 -18.66 -7.52 0.10
C TYR A 676 -17.56 -6.56 0.58
N ALA A 677 -16.76 -6.97 1.58
CA ALA A 677 -15.65 -6.18 2.09
C ALA A 677 -14.60 -5.91 0.99
N LEU A 678 -14.17 -6.96 0.28
CA LEU A 678 -13.21 -6.87 -0.82
C LEU A 678 -13.75 -6.04 -1.98
N ASN A 679 -14.97 -6.30 -2.43
CA ASN A 679 -15.60 -5.59 -3.54
C ASN A 679 -15.75 -4.09 -3.25
N SER A 680 -16.17 -3.74 -2.03
CA SER A 680 -16.27 -2.35 -1.59
C SER A 680 -14.90 -1.70 -1.49
N TRP A 681 -13.91 -2.39 -0.89
CA TRP A 681 -12.53 -1.90 -0.79
C TRP A 681 -11.91 -1.63 -2.17
N ILE A 682 -12.07 -2.54 -3.15
CA ILE A 682 -11.64 -2.34 -4.54
C ILE A 682 -12.25 -1.07 -5.13
N MET A 683 -13.55 -0.83 -4.90
CA MET A 683 -14.21 0.39 -5.36
C MET A 683 -13.69 1.65 -4.66
N LEU A 684 -13.47 1.63 -3.35
CA LEU A 684 -12.94 2.80 -2.63
C LEU A 684 -11.52 3.16 -3.11
N GLN A 685 -10.67 2.15 -3.37
CA GLN A 685 -9.37 2.36 -4.04
C GLN A 685 -9.59 2.96 -5.43
N ALA A 686 -10.46 2.38 -6.26
CA ALA A 686 -10.71 2.86 -7.62
C ALA A 686 -11.31 4.27 -7.67
N LEU A 687 -12.09 4.69 -6.67
CA LEU A 687 -12.72 6.01 -6.59
C LEU A 687 -11.87 7.05 -5.85
N GLY A 688 -10.72 6.67 -5.27
CA GLY A 688 -9.89 7.58 -4.48
C GLY A 688 -10.56 8.06 -3.18
N TRP A 689 -11.51 7.29 -2.64
CA TRP A 689 -12.30 7.71 -1.48
C TRP A 689 -11.54 7.64 -0.16
N ASP A 690 -11.60 8.73 0.60
CA ASP A 690 -11.04 8.83 1.94
C ASP A 690 -11.89 8.03 2.95
N VAL A 691 -11.43 6.82 3.28
CA VAL A 691 -12.07 5.93 4.26
C VAL A 691 -12.21 6.56 5.65
N THR A 692 -11.41 7.57 5.98
CA THR A 692 -11.46 8.24 7.30
C THR A 692 -12.67 9.16 7.47
N LYS A 693 -13.36 9.49 6.37
CA LYS A 693 -14.65 10.21 6.32
C LYS A 693 -15.81 9.36 5.81
N THR A 694 -15.52 8.16 5.31
CA THR A 694 -16.53 7.32 4.65
C THR A 694 -17.40 6.64 5.70
N HIS A 695 -18.72 6.77 5.57
CA HIS A 695 -19.70 6.02 6.33
C HIS A 695 -20.06 4.71 5.64
N VAL A 696 -20.39 3.66 6.40
CA VAL A 696 -21.02 2.44 5.87
C VAL A 696 -22.41 2.28 6.48
N VAL A 697 -23.39 2.05 5.61
CA VAL A 697 -24.75 1.65 5.98
C VAL A 697 -24.94 0.20 5.54
N HIS A 698 -25.29 -0.67 6.50
CA HIS A 698 -25.87 -1.97 6.17
C HIS A 698 -27.32 -1.72 5.75
N PHE A 699 -27.53 -1.64 4.43
CA PHE A 699 -28.77 -1.30 3.77
C PHE A 699 -29.71 -2.52 3.66
N ASP A 700 -29.92 -3.15 4.82
CA ASP A 700 -30.69 -4.36 5.04
C ASP A 700 -31.15 -4.39 6.51
N GLY A 701 -31.88 -5.43 6.90
CA GLY A 701 -32.15 -5.80 8.29
C GLY A 701 -31.44 -7.11 8.67
N GLY A 702 -30.20 -7.28 8.23
CA GLY A 702 -29.41 -8.51 8.39
C GLY A 702 -28.89 -8.69 9.81
N TYR A 703 -28.74 -9.95 10.20
CA TYR A 703 -28.29 -10.34 11.53
C TYR A 703 -26.80 -9.97 11.73
N PRO A 704 -26.40 -9.51 12.95
CA PRO A 704 -25.01 -9.17 13.23
C PRO A 704 -24.03 -10.33 12.98
N SER A 705 -22.89 -10.02 12.36
CA SER A 705 -21.88 -10.98 11.93
C SER A 705 -20.50 -10.57 12.43
N PRO A 706 -19.60 -11.51 12.81
CA PRO A 706 -18.21 -11.17 13.12
C PRO A 706 -17.47 -10.46 11.98
N ILE A 707 -17.96 -10.60 10.73
CA ILE A 707 -17.41 -9.89 9.56
C ILE A 707 -17.77 -8.40 9.55
N ASP A 708 -18.74 -7.96 10.35
CA ASP A 708 -19.08 -6.54 10.48
C ASP A 708 -17.89 -5.74 11.04
N GLU A 709 -17.03 -6.35 11.89
CA GLU A 709 -15.77 -5.74 12.34
C GLU A 709 -14.81 -5.44 11.17
N LEU A 710 -14.83 -6.28 10.12
CA LEU A 710 -14.02 -6.08 8.92
C LEU A 710 -14.58 -4.96 8.04
N HIS A 711 -15.91 -4.84 7.90
CA HIS A 711 -16.54 -3.70 7.24
C HIS A 711 -16.23 -2.39 7.99
N GLN A 712 -16.32 -2.41 9.32
CA GLN A 712 -16.00 -1.30 10.21
C GLN A 712 -14.55 -0.83 10.01
N GLY A 713 -13.59 -1.76 10.05
CA GLY A 713 -12.16 -1.44 9.95
C GLY A 713 -11.69 -1.01 8.55
N LEU A 714 -12.12 -1.70 7.49
CA LEU A 714 -11.64 -1.44 6.12
C LEU A 714 -12.33 -0.27 5.42
N LEU A 715 -13.61 -0.02 5.72
CA LEU A 715 -14.46 0.86 4.91
C LEU A 715 -14.95 2.10 5.67
N SER A 716 -14.90 2.10 7.00
CA SER A 716 -15.45 3.19 7.83
C SER A 716 -14.72 3.38 9.18
N PRO A 717 -13.38 3.32 9.28
CA PRO A 717 -12.66 3.19 10.56
C PRO A 717 -13.00 4.24 11.64
N ASN A 718 -13.41 5.46 11.26
CA ASN A 718 -13.76 6.54 12.19
C ASN A 718 -15.25 6.69 12.49
N HIS A 719 -16.13 5.99 11.77
CA HIS A 719 -17.59 6.12 11.89
C HIS A 719 -18.22 4.77 12.18
N LYS A 720 -19.08 4.70 13.20
CA LYS A 720 -19.78 3.44 13.51
C LYS A 720 -20.64 3.00 12.33
N LEU A 721 -20.61 1.70 12.03
CA LEU A 721 -21.55 1.09 11.08
C LEU A 721 -22.99 1.47 11.41
N ILE A 722 -23.74 1.86 10.39
CA ILE A 722 -25.13 2.29 10.51
C ILE A 722 -26.04 1.14 10.10
N ASP A 723 -26.73 0.56 11.08
CA ASP A 723 -27.78 -0.42 10.84
C ASP A 723 -28.96 0.26 10.11
N GLY A 724 -29.28 -0.20 8.91
CA GLY A 724 -30.37 0.29 8.08
C GLY A 724 -31.74 0.19 8.75
N SER A 725 -31.92 -0.74 9.71
CA SER A 725 -33.14 -0.81 10.52
C SER A 725 -33.41 0.48 11.29
N THR A 726 -32.36 1.18 11.72
CA THR A 726 -32.46 2.48 12.43
C THR A 726 -32.84 3.65 11.51
N LEU A 727 -32.80 3.44 10.20
CA LEU A 727 -33.19 4.40 9.16
C LEU A 727 -34.62 4.11 8.62
N MET A 728 -35.20 2.95 8.93
CA MET A 728 -36.60 2.65 8.58
C MET A 728 -37.56 3.66 9.22
N GLY A 729 -38.57 4.08 8.46
CA GLY A 729 -39.50 5.14 8.91
C GLY A 729 -38.95 6.58 8.78
N LYS A 730 -37.72 6.76 8.30
CA LYS A 730 -37.10 8.07 8.04
C LYS A 730 -36.88 8.29 6.54
N ARG A 731 -36.52 9.52 6.19
CA ARG A 731 -35.96 9.85 4.86
C ARG A 731 -34.46 10.06 4.99
N VAL A 732 -33.69 9.63 4.00
CA VAL A 732 -32.22 9.71 4.01
C VAL A 732 -31.74 10.47 2.78
N HIS A 733 -31.07 11.60 2.97
CA HIS A 733 -30.54 12.44 1.89
C HIS A 733 -29.02 12.36 1.85
N PHE A 734 -28.49 11.70 0.81
CA PHE A 734 -27.08 11.72 0.46
C PHE A 734 -26.84 12.93 -0.43
N ARG A 735 -26.35 14.02 0.16
CA ARG A 735 -25.91 15.23 -0.56
C ARG A 735 -24.50 15.05 -1.10
N GLY A 736 -23.64 14.41 -0.31
CA GLY A 736 -22.37 13.85 -0.74
C GLY A 736 -22.54 12.65 -1.68
N ASP A 737 -21.41 12.02 -2.00
CA ASP A 737 -21.38 10.81 -2.82
C ASP A 737 -21.88 9.57 -2.03
N VAL A 738 -22.64 8.70 -2.68
CA VAL A 738 -23.09 7.42 -2.14
C VAL A 738 -22.92 6.29 -3.15
N MET A 739 -22.27 5.21 -2.74
CA MET A 739 -21.99 4.04 -3.57
C MET A 739 -22.91 2.87 -3.20
N ILE A 740 -23.51 2.23 -4.19
CA ILE A 740 -24.06 0.88 -4.04
C ILE A 740 -22.91 -0.12 -4.14
N ALA A 741 -22.59 -0.81 -3.05
CA ALA A 741 -21.50 -1.78 -3.02
C ALA A 741 -21.69 -2.90 -4.07
N PRO A 742 -20.62 -3.35 -4.77
CA PRO A 742 -20.73 -4.45 -5.72
C PRO A 742 -21.18 -5.73 -5.00
N PHE A 743 -22.22 -6.36 -5.53
CA PHE A 743 -22.98 -7.43 -4.89
C PHE A 743 -22.10 -8.60 -4.40
N GLU A 744 -22.43 -9.20 -3.25
CA GLU A 744 -21.67 -10.32 -2.65
C GLU A 744 -21.45 -11.51 -3.61
N LEU A 745 -22.37 -11.74 -4.54
CA LEU A 745 -22.25 -12.80 -5.57
C LEU A 745 -21.51 -12.34 -6.84
N SER A 746 -20.73 -11.26 -6.77
CA SER A 746 -19.95 -10.67 -7.86
C SER A 746 -18.52 -10.34 -7.42
N GLY A 747 -17.70 -9.78 -8.31
CA GLY A 747 -16.30 -9.46 -8.02
C GLY A 747 -15.31 -10.64 -8.11
N PRO A 748 -14.00 -10.40 -7.85
CA PRO A 748 -12.93 -11.34 -8.18
C PRO A 748 -12.96 -12.64 -7.37
N MET A 749 -13.48 -12.63 -6.13
CA MET A 749 -13.73 -13.85 -5.34
C MET A 749 -14.81 -14.76 -5.93
N MET A 750 -15.74 -14.20 -6.72
CA MET A 750 -16.93 -14.89 -7.23
C MET A 750 -16.80 -15.33 -8.69
N GLN A 751 -16.05 -14.58 -9.50
CA GLN A 751 -15.85 -14.85 -10.94
C GLN A 751 -14.87 -15.99 -11.26
N HIS A 752 -14.30 -16.61 -10.23
CA HIS A 752 -13.38 -17.73 -10.34
C HIS A 752 -13.56 -18.69 -9.15
N LEU A 753 -14.77 -19.24 -9.02
CA LEU A 753 -15.15 -20.16 -7.94
C LEU A 753 -15.15 -21.63 -8.35
N ASP A 754 -15.50 -21.92 -9.60
CA ASP A 754 -16.01 -23.21 -10.05
C ASP A 754 -15.26 -23.67 -11.34
N ASP A 755 -14.03 -23.17 -11.54
CA ASP A 755 -13.18 -23.36 -12.73
C ASP A 755 -11.66 -23.40 -12.39
N ASP A 756 -10.82 -23.78 -13.36
CA ASP A 756 -9.38 -24.09 -13.20
C ASP A 756 -8.41 -23.02 -13.78
N GLU A 757 -8.86 -21.76 -13.90
CA GLU A 757 -8.01 -20.64 -14.29
C GLU A 757 -6.76 -20.51 -13.39
N PRO A 758 -5.53 -20.50 -13.94
CA PRO A 758 -4.30 -20.59 -13.15
C PRO A 758 -3.83 -19.20 -12.67
N CYS A 759 -4.64 -18.50 -11.87
CA CYS A 759 -4.30 -17.17 -11.36
C CYS A 759 -3.64 -17.25 -9.98
N PHE A 760 -2.32 -17.03 -9.92
CA PHE A 760 -1.52 -17.11 -8.70
C PHE A 760 -0.91 -15.75 -8.31
N ASP A 761 -0.45 -15.67 -7.06
CA ASP A 761 0.40 -14.59 -6.53
C ASP A 761 -0.21 -13.18 -6.63
N SER A 762 -1.52 -13.06 -6.40
CA SER A 762 -2.26 -11.81 -6.58
C SER A 762 -1.93 -10.78 -5.49
N GLU A 763 -1.34 -9.67 -5.92
CA GLU A 763 -0.99 -8.53 -5.07
C GLU A 763 -2.24 -7.84 -4.49
N LEU A 764 -3.37 -7.88 -5.21
CA LEU A 764 -4.66 -7.37 -4.74
C LEU A 764 -5.12 -8.09 -3.47
N PHE A 765 -5.07 -9.42 -3.48
CA PHE A 765 -5.48 -10.23 -2.33
C PHE A 765 -4.44 -10.17 -1.21
N ARG A 766 -3.15 -10.05 -1.51
CA ARG A 766 -2.09 -9.84 -0.49
C ARG A 766 -2.22 -8.50 0.21
N THR A 767 -2.48 -7.42 -0.52
CA THR A 767 -2.73 -6.08 0.03
C THR A 767 -4.03 -6.07 0.86
N PHE A 768 -5.12 -6.64 0.33
CA PHE A 768 -6.38 -6.77 1.09
C PHE A 768 -6.20 -7.58 2.37
N ARG A 769 -5.47 -8.70 2.32
CA ARG A 769 -5.09 -9.50 3.50
C ARG A 769 -4.32 -8.67 4.52
N SER A 770 -3.26 -7.98 4.10
CA SER A 770 -2.44 -7.16 5.00
C SER A 770 -3.27 -6.07 5.70
N GLN A 771 -4.12 -5.35 4.95
CA GLN A 771 -5.00 -4.33 5.49
C GLN A 771 -6.07 -4.90 6.45
N ALA A 772 -6.63 -6.08 6.12
CA ALA A 772 -7.60 -6.77 6.97
C ALA A 772 -7.00 -7.23 8.31
N LEU A 773 -5.73 -7.66 8.31
CA LEU A 773 -5.01 -8.00 9.54
C LEU A 773 -4.72 -6.75 10.39
N LEU A 774 -4.22 -5.69 9.77
CA LEU A 774 -3.91 -4.42 10.45
C LEU A 774 -5.14 -3.79 11.12
N THR A 775 -6.29 -3.77 10.44
CA THR A 775 -7.54 -3.21 10.98
C THR A 775 -8.09 -3.96 12.21
N LEU A 776 -7.64 -5.20 12.42
CA LEU A 776 -8.00 -6.03 13.59
C LEU A 776 -6.83 -6.18 14.59
N GLY A 777 -5.86 -5.26 14.52
CA GLY A 777 -4.75 -5.17 15.47
C GLY A 777 -3.69 -6.26 15.31
N ILE A 778 -3.61 -6.90 14.13
CA ILE A 778 -2.58 -7.89 13.80
C ILE A 778 -1.54 -7.21 12.92
N THR A 779 -0.46 -6.74 13.55
CA THR A 779 0.66 -6.11 12.84
C THR A 779 1.57 -7.16 12.18
N PRO A 780 2.40 -6.78 11.19
CA PRO A 780 3.37 -7.69 10.57
C PRO A 780 4.34 -8.32 11.59
N GLU A 781 4.70 -7.60 12.66
CA GLU A 781 5.53 -8.11 13.75
C GLU A 781 4.78 -9.17 14.57
N LEU A 782 3.49 -8.95 14.86
CA LEU A 782 2.65 -9.93 15.57
C LEU A 782 2.47 -11.18 14.70
N GLU A 783 2.10 -11.02 13.43
CA GLU A 783 1.98 -12.11 12.45
C GLU A 783 3.26 -12.95 12.38
N ARG A 784 4.41 -12.28 12.21
CA ARG A 784 5.74 -12.93 12.19
C ARG A 784 6.04 -13.64 13.50
N SER A 785 5.69 -13.05 14.65
CA SER A 785 5.95 -13.67 15.94
C SER A 785 5.16 -14.97 16.17
N ILE A 786 3.84 -14.97 15.95
CA ILE A 786 2.99 -16.15 16.19
C ILE A 786 3.19 -17.21 15.10
N GLY A 787 3.44 -16.78 13.86
CA GLY A 787 3.63 -17.65 12.71
C GLY A 787 5.03 -18.28 12.64
N LEU A 788 6.10 -17.49 12.77
CA LEU A 788 7.44 -17.87 12.35
C LEU A 788 8.51 -17.85 13.46
N THR A 789 8.60 -16.77 14.23
CA THR A 789 9.80 -16.49 15.05
C THR A 789 9.68 -16.90 16.52
N THR A 790 8.60 -17.61 16.89
CA THR A 790 8.43 -18.22 18.21
C THR A 790 8.80 -19.70 18.18
N MET A 791 9.53 -20.15 19.21
CA MET A 791 9.76 -21.59 19.42
C MET A 791 8.46 -22.25 19.88
N ARG A 792 7.89 -23.14 19.07
CA ARG A 792 6.58 -23.78 19.32
C ARG A 792 6.46 -25.16 18.66
N PRO A 793 5.56 -26.04 19.15
CA PRO A 793 5.14 -27.21 18.38
C PRO A 793 4.62 -26.80 16.99
N MET A 794 4.67 -27.75 16.05
CA MET A 794 3.91 -27.62 14.80
C MET A 794 2.42 -27.63 15.15
N ILE A 795 1.61 -26.75 14.55
CA ILE A 795 0.19 -26.62 14.88
C ILE A 795 -0.67 -27.10 13.71
N VAL A 796 -1.42 -28.17 13.95
CA VAL A 796 -2.40 -28.74 13.03
C VAL A 796 -3.81 -28.44 13.55
N THR A 797 -4.51 -27.55 12.86
CA THR A 797 -5.85 -27.07 13.24
C THR A 797 -6.93 -27.69 12.37
N VAL A 798 -7.86 -28.43 12.97
CA VAL A 798 -9.14 -28.77 12.33
C VAL A 798 -10.13 -27.63 12.57
N ILE A 799 -10.62 -26.99 11.52
CA ILE A 799 -11.77 -26.08 11.61
C ILE A 799 -13.02 -26.97 11.70
N THR A 800 -13.42 -27.30 12.93
CA THR A 800 -14.50 -28.26 13.15
C THR A 800 -15.86 -27.66 12.81
N ARG A 801 -16.80 -28.52 12.39
CA ARG A 801 -18.10 -28.12 11.86
C ARG A 801 -19.23 -28.83 12.61
N ARG A 802 -19.41 -28.45 13.88
CA ARG A 802 -20.39 -29.04 14.80
C ARG A 802 -21.66 -28.18 14.89
N PRO A 803 -22.85 -28.76 15.18
CA PRO A 803 -24.06 -27.99 15.43
C PRO A 803 -23.86 -26.97 16.58
N TYR A 804 -24.22 -25.72 16.35
CA TYR A 804 -24.05 -24.62 17.32
C TYR A 804 -25.32 -23.78 17.39
N GLY A 805 -25.63 -23.17 18.54
CA GLY A 805 -26.73 -22.20 18.67
C GLY A 805 -28.10 -22.71 18.19
N GLY A 806 -28.36 -24.02 18.23
CA GLY A 806 -29.58 -24.64 17.68
C GLY A 806 -29.57 -24.91 16.17
N ARG A 807 -28.53 -24.50 15.44
CA ARG A 807 -28.38 -24.71 14.00
C ARG A 807 -27.87 -26.11 13.68
N VAL A 808 -28.63 -26.86 12.88
CA VAL A 808 -28.17 -28.13 12.29
C VAL A 808 -27.28 -27.82 11.09
N LEU A 809 -26.08 -28.42 11.03
CA LEU A 809 -25.13 -28.21 9.95
C LEU A 809 -25.09 -29.37 8.94
N GLN A 810 -24.87 -28.99 7.68
CA GLN A 810 -24.51 -29.89 6.58
C GLN A 810 -22.99 -29.91 6.37
N ARG A 811 -22.50 -30.96 5.69
CA ARG A 811 -21.07 -31.20 5.41
C ARG A 811 -20.21 -31.34 6.67
N VAL A 812 -20.68 -32.14 7.62
CA VAL A 812 -19.98 -32.45 8.88
C VAL A 812 -19.03 -33.64 8.69
N TRP A 813 -17.85 -33.61 9.32
CA TRP A 813 -16.97 -34.78 9.42
C TRP A 813 -17.42 -35.64 10.60
N LEU A 814 -18.16 -36.71 10.32
CA LEU A 814 -18.93 -37.48 11.31
C LEU A 814 -18.07 -38.29 12.30
N ASN A 815 -16.82 -38.56 11.97
CA ASN A 815 -15.87 -39.27 12.82
C ASN A 815 -14.54 -38.52 12.97
N GLU A 816 -14.62 -37.18 13.03
CA GLU A 816 -13.49 -36.30 13.33
C GLU A 816 -12.77 -36.74 14.62
N ASP A 817 -13.48 -36.84 15.74
CA ASP A 817 -12.91 -37.18 17.05
C ASP A 817 -12.17 -38.54 17.02
N GLU A 818 -12.78 -39.56 16.42
CA GLU A 818 -12.19 -40.91 16.26
C GLU A 818 -10.84 -40.89 15.52
N ILE A 819 -10.73 -40.07 14.46
CA ILE A 819 -9.52 -39.96 13.65
C ILE A 819 -8.48 -39.10 14.36
N MET A 820 -8.90 -37.98 14.95
CA MET A 820 -8.01 -37.06 15.66
C MET A 820 -7.37 -37.72 16.88
N ASP A 821 -8.10 -38.57 17.62
CA ASP A 821 -7.54 -39.32 18.74
C ASP A 821 -6.51 -40.37 18.28
N LYS A 822 -6.78 -41.08 17.18
CA LYS A 822 -5.81 -42.01 16.56
C LYS A 822 -4.57 -41.28 16.03
N ILE A 823 -4.72 -40.09 15.45
CA ILE A 823 -3.61 -39.23 15.00
C ILE A 823 -2.76 -38.76 16.18
N ARG A 824 -3.38 -38.26 17.25
CA ARG A 824 -2.69 -37.85 18.50
C ARG A 824 -1.87 -39.01 19.08
N VAL A 825 -2.43 -40.23 19.13
CA VAL A 825 -1.69 -41.42 19.59
C VAL A 825 -0.52 -41.78 18.66
N LYS A 826 -0.71 -41.68 17.33
CA LYS A 826 0.33 -42.01 16.35
C LYS A 826 1.53 -41.05 16.36
N TYR A 827 1.29 -39.77 16.62
CA TYR A 827 2.31 -38.71 16.57
C TYR A 827 2.70 -38.15 17.95
N LYS A 828 2.30 -38.80 19.05
CA LYS A 828 2.56 -38.39 20.44
C LYS A 828 4.03 -38.12 20.78
N ASP A 829 4.96 -38.74 20.04
CA ASP A 829 6.41 -38.67 20.27
C ASP A 829 7.07 -37.54 19.44
N LEU A 830 6.28 -36.77 18.67
CA LEU A 830 6.70 -35.59 17.92
C LEU A 830 6.25 -34.29 18.62
N ASN A 831 6.94 -33.18 18.36
CA ASN A 831 6.58 -31.86 18.90
C ASN A 831 5.49 -31.18 18.06
N VAL A 832 4.25 -31.69 18.17
CA VAL A 832 3.10 -31.28 17.36
C VAL A 832 1.82 -31.19 18.21
N GLU A 833 1.01 -30.16 17.94
CA GLU A 833 -0.31 -29.95 18.55
C GLU A 833 -1.42 -30.22 17.52
N PHE A 834 -2.37 -31.09 17.88
CA PHE A 834 -3.53 -31.44 17.06
C PHE A 834 -4.84 -30.94 17.71
N ARG A 835 -5.31 -29.77 17.27
CA ARG A 835 -6.47 -29.08 17.85
C ARG A 835 -7.68 -29.06 16.92
N SER A 836 -8.88 -29.20 17.47
CA SER A 836 -10.15 -28.93 16.77
C SER A 836 -10.73 -27.62 17.30
N VAL A 837 -11.03 -26.66 16.42
CA VAL A 837 -11.42 -25.29 16.79
C VAL A 837 -12.76 -24.91 16.16
N GLU A 838 -13.71 -24.51 17.00
CA GLU A 838 -15.01 -23.98 16.58
C GLU A 838 -14.92 -22.47 16.32
N TYR A 839 -14.65 -22.09 15.07
CA TYR A 839 -14.48 -20.67 14.67
C TYR A 839 -15.70 -19.79 14.98
N VAL A 840 -16.90 -20.38 15.12
CA VAL A 840 -18.12 -19.64 15.51
C VAL A 840 -18.07 -19.07 16.93
N ASN A 841 -17.23 -19.64 17.80
CA ASN A 841 -17.03 -19.16 19.18
C ASN A 841 -15.90 -18.13 19.29
N LEU A 842 -15.28 -17.74 18.17
CA LEU A 842 -14.14 -16.83 18.10
C LEU A 842 -14.52 -15.50 17.42
N THR A 843 -14.01 -14.39 17.93
CA THR A 843 -13.99 -13.10 17.22
C THR A 843 -13.23 -13.21 15.90
N LEU A 844 -13.43 -12.27 14.96
CA LEU A 844 -12.73 -12.34 13.68
C LEU A 844 -11.20 -12.23 13.86
N ALA A 845 -10.75 -11.38 14.77
CA ALA A 845 -9.33 -11.26 15.12
C ALA A 845 -8.74 -12.58 15.67
N GLU A 846 -9.49 -13.35 16.46
CA GLU A 846 -9.07 -14.67 16.95
C GLU A 846 -9.09 -15.73 15.84
N GLN A 847 -10.07 -15.72 14.93
CA GLN A 847 -10.08 -16.59 13.75
C GLN A 847 -8.86 -16.33 12.86
N MET A 848 -8.50 -15.06 12.63
CA MET A 848 -7.30 -14.66 11.90
C MET A 848 -6.02 -15.14 12.59
N LYS A 849 -5.85 -14.86 13.88
CA LYS A 849 -4.68 -15.31 14.66
C LYS A 849 -4.52 -16.83 14.66
N THR A 850 -5.61 -17.57 14.89
CA THR A 850 -5.65 -19.04 14.84
C THR A 850 -5.20 -19.57 13.48
N THR A 851 -5.62 -18.90 12.40
CA THR A 851 -5.27 -19.28 11.02
C THR A 851 -3.80 -18.98 10.72
N ILE A 852 -3.28 -17.81 11.13
CA ILE A 852 -1.86 -17.45 10.96
C ILE A 852 -0.95 -18.40 11.75
N GLU A 853 -1.30 -18.70 12.99
CA GLU A 853 -0.52 -19.57 13.88
C GLU A 853 -0.44 -21.03 13.39
N SER A 854 -1.44 -21.48 12.63
CA SER A 854 -1.47 -22.85 12.10
C SER A 854 -0.42 -23.06 11.01
N ASP A 855 0.24 -24.23 11.00
CA ASP A 855 1.10 -24.69 9.91
C ASP A 855 0.31 -25.55 8.92
N MET A 856 -0.67 -26.30 9.45
CA MET A 856 -1.62 -27.08 8.67
C MET A 856 -3.05 -26.84 9.14
N ILE A 857 -3.98 -26.68 8.20
CA ILE A 857 -5.41 -26.48 8.44
C ILE A 857 -6.20 -27.58 7.73
N ILE A 858 -7.06 -28.28 8.46
CA ILE A 858 -7.96 -29.31 7.94
C ILE A 858 -9.41 -28.80 8.06
N SER A 859 -10.22 -28.92 7.02
CA SER A 859 -11.63 -28.50 7.10
C SER A 859 -12.51 -29.24 6.11
N MET A 860 -13.75 -29.52 6.50
CA MET A 860 -14.83 -29.78 5.54
C MET A 860 -15.10 -28.53 4.70
N HIS A 861 -15.42 -28.71 3.42
CA HIS A 861 -15.81 -27.63 2.52
C HIS A 861 -17.02 -26.85 3.07
N GLY A 862 -16.84 -25.56 3.34
CA GLY A 862 -17.93 -24.67 3.74
C GLY A 862 -17.43 -23.28 4.09
N ALA A 863 -18.36 -22.32 4.20
CA ALA A 863 -18.09 -20.88 4.29
C ALA A 863 -16.96 -20.45 5.25
N GLY A 864 -16.85 -21.09 6.42
CA GLY A 864 -15.81 -20.78 7.42
C GLY A 864 -14.37 -21.00 6.93
N LEU A 865 -14.18 -21.83 5.89
CA LEU A 865 -12.87 -22.02 5.26
C LEU A 865 -12.39 -20.80 4.47
N VAL A 866 -13.21 -19.75 4.30
CA VAL A 866 -12.77 -18.45 3.74
C VAL A 866 -11.56 -17.87 4.49
N ASN A 867 -11.39 -18.25 5.76
CA ASN A 867 -10.23 -17.89 6.58
C ASN A 867 -8.88 -18.32 5.96
N VAL A 868 -8.82 -19.20 4.95
CA VAL A 868 -7.57 -19.43 4.17
C VAL A 868 -6.98 -18.14 3.59
N LEU A 869 -7.80 -17.11 3.37
CA LEU A 869 -7.35 -15.76 2.97
C LEU A 869 -6.38 -15.13 3.98
N TRP A 870 -6.44 -15.54 5.25
CA TRP A 870 -5.56 -15.07 6.33
C TRP A 870 -4.38 -16.01 6.60
N ALA A 871 -4.33 -17.18 5.96
CA ALA A 871 -3.22 -18.12 6.12
C ALA A 871 -1.90 -17.49 5.70
N ARG A 872 -0.79 -17.93 6.30
CA ARG A 872 0.55 -17.56 5.83
C ARG A 872 0.82 -18.22 4.47
N PRO A 873 1.67 -17.63 3.61
CA PRO A 873 2.22 -18.34 2.47
C PRO A 873 2.82 -19.69 2.90
N MET A 874 2.65 -20.72 2.07
CA MET A 874 3.02 -22.13 2.31
C MET A 874 2.34 -22.82 3.52
N THR A 875 1.36 -22.21 4.20
CA THR A 875 0.46 -22.96 5.12
C THR A 875 -0.24 -24.07 4.35
N MET A 876 -0.28 -25.28 4.90
CA MET A 876 -0.88 -26.43 4.22
C MET A 876 -2.38 -26.56 4.51
N ILE A 877 -3.21 -26.53 3.49
CA ILE A 877 -4.68 -26.57 3.59
C ILE A 877 -5.19 -27.91 3.04
N LEU A 878 -5.77 -28.73 3.92
CA LEU A 878 -6.38 -30.02 3.59
C LEU A 878 -7.91 -29.88 3.56
N GLU A 879 -8.47 -29.68 2.37
CA GLU A 879 -9.90 -29.47 2.19
C GLU A 879 -10.65 -30.78 1.89
N ILE A 880 -11.64 -31.08 2.74
CA ILE A 880 -12.44 -32.30 2.66
C ILE A 880 -13.75 -32.03 1.92
N PHE A 881 -13.98 -32.73 0.82
CA PHE A 881 -15.14 -32.56 -0.08
C PHE A 881 -16.10 -33.77 -0.04
N PRO A 882 -17.43 -33.54 -0.14
CA PRO A 882 -18.34 -34.52 -0.73
C PRO A 882 -17.87 -34.90 -2.14
N LYS A 883 -18.00 -36.18 -2.53
CA LYS A 883 -17.40 -36.75 -3.74
C LYS A 883 -17.73 -35.96 -4.99
N GLU A 884 -19.00 -35.65 -5.19
CA GLU A 884 -19.54 -35.01 -6.40
C GLU A 884 -19.61 -33.47 -6.30
N ARG A 885 -18.97 -32.84 -5.29
CA ARG A 885 -18.95 -31.37 -5.16
C ARG A 885 -17.74 -30.75 -5.84
N PHE A 886 -17.98 -29.99 -6.91
CA PHE A 886 -16.96 -29.29 -7.69
C PHE A 886 -17.07 -27.78 -7.44
N ARG A 887 -16.29 -27.27 -6.48
CA ARG A 887 -16.24 -25.88 -6.00
C ARG A 887 -14.85 -25.58 -5.45
N TRP A 888 -14.07 -24.75 -6.14
CA TRP A 888 -12.64 -24.56 -5.88
C TRP A 888 -12.25 -23.18 -5.36
N GLY A 889 -13.22 -22.35 -4.95
CA GLY A 889 -12.96 -21.00 -4.41
C GLY A 889 -11.85 -20.92 -3.35
N TYR A 890 -11.74 -21.88 -2.42
CA TYR A 890 -10.68 -21.88 -1.41
C TYR A 890 -9.29 -22.27 -1.96
N ARG A 891 -9.24 -23.19 -2.94
CA ARG A 891 -8.02 -23.41 -3.73
C ARG A 891 -7.57 -22.10 -4.36
N ASN A 892 -8.49 -21.37 -4.98
CA ASN A 892 -8.18 -20.16 -5.74
C ASN A 892 -7.74 -19.02 -4.81
N LEU A 893 -8.36 -18.89 -3.63
CA LEU A 893 -7.84 -18.03 -2.55
C LEU A 893 -6.40 -18.43 -2.16
N CYS A 894 -6.09 -19.74 -2.04
CA CYS A 894 -4.72 -20.19 -1.81
C CYS A 894 -3.76 -19.92 -2.98
N GLN A 895 -4.22 -19.98 -4.23
CA GLN A 895 -3.40 -19.55 -5.37
C GLN A 895 -3.03 -18.06 -5.25
N PHE A 896 -3.96 -17.22 -4.79
CA PHE A 896 -3.73 -15.79 -4.59
C PHE A 896 -2.77 -15.49 -3.41
N VAL A 897 -3.04 -16.01 -2.21
CA VAL A 897 -2.21 -15.70 -1.02
C VAL A 897 -0.94 -16.55 -0.91
N GLY A 898 -0.89 -17.68 -1.61
CA GLY A 898 0.26 -18.58 -1.66
C GLY A 898 0.25 -19.73 -0.64
N CYS A 899 -0.89 -20.10 -0.05
CA CYS A 899 -1.00 -21.35 0.72
C CYS A 899 -0.94 -22.59 -0.19
N ASP A 900 -0.51 -23.71 0.36
CA ASP A 900 -0.45 -24.99 -0.35
C ASP A 900 -1.72 -25.78 -0.11
N TRP A 901 -2.49 -26.10 -1.16
CA TRP A 901 -3.85 -26.63 -1.03
C TRP A 901 -3.96 -28.03 -1.62
N HIS A 902 -4.61 -28.92 -0.87
CA HIS A 902 -4.86 -30.31 -1.25
C HIS A 902 -6.31 -30.69 -0.94
N GLN A 903 -6.96 -31.44 -1.84
CA GLN A 903 -8.32 -31.93 -1.64
C GLN A 903 -8.39 -33.42 -1.26
N PHE A 904 -9.25 -33.75 -0.30
CA PHE A 904 -9.62 -35.12 0.02
C PHE A 904 -11.08 -35.44 -0.34
N ARG A 905 -11.27 -36.47 -1.17
CA ARG A 905 -12.59 -36.94 -1.69
C ARG A 905 -12.92 -38.40 -1.34
N GLY A 906 -12.13 -39.05 -0.49
CA GLY A 906 -12.28 -40.47 -0.14
C GLY A 906 -13.53 -40.81 0.67
N GLY A 907 -13.55 -41.94 1.38
CA GLY A 907 -14.55 -42.29 2.39
C GLY A 907 -15.99 -42.41 1.89
N GLU A 908 -16.96 -42.10 2.74
CA GLU A 908 -18.40 -42.25 2.50
C GLU A 908 -19.14 -40.91 2.67
N ASP A 909 -20.00 -40.57 1.70
CA ASP A 909 -20.89 -39.41 1.73
C ASP A 909 -22.23 -39.81 2.37
N VAL A 910 -22.54 -39.24 3.53
CA VAL A 910 -23.64 -39.63 4.41
C VAL A 910 -24.72 -38.53 4.46
N GLY A 911 -25.98 -38.93 4.32
CA GLY A 911 -27.15 -38.07 4.49
C GLY A 911 -28.27 -38.37 3.49
N GLU A 912 -29.52 -38.21 3.90
CA GLU A 912 -30.71 -38.60 3.11
C GLU A 912 -30.98 -37.69 1.92
N ASN A 913 -30.67 -36.39 2.03
CA ASN A 913 -30.92 -35.42 0.96
C ASN A 913 -30.12 -35.80 -0.30
N PRO A 914 -30.76 -35.98 -1.48
CA PRO A 914 -30.09 -36.43 -2.68
C PRO A 914 -29.10 -35.40 -3.26
N VAL A 915 -29.19 -34.13 -2.86
CA VAL A 915 -28.29 -33.07 -3.34
C VAL A 915 -26.87 -33.28 -2.79
N PRO A 916 -25.85 -33.57 -3.64
CA PRO A 916 -24.51 -33.93 -3.17
C PRO A 916 -23.82 -32.86 -2.32
N ASN A 917 -24.17 -31.60 -2.57
CA ASN A 917 -23.68 -30.44 -1.81
C ASN A 917 -24.04 -30.45 -0.31
N THR A 918 -24.95 -31.30 0.12
CA THR A 918 -25.46 -31.35 1.52
C THR A 918 -24.82 -32.46 2.36
N LYS A 919 -24.16 -33.43 1.72
CA LYS A 919 -23.67 -34.65 2.36
C LYS A 919 -22.63 -34.35 3.44
N SER A 920 -22.80 -34.97 4.60
CA SER A 920 -21.77 -35.12 5.62
C SER A 920 -20.85 -36.29 5.25
N LYS A 921 -19.77 -36.51 5.98
CA LYS A 921 -18.71 -37.42 5.55
C LYS A 921 -18.21 -38.30 6.68
N ARG A 922 -18.13 -39.61 6.43
CA ARG A 922 -17.42 -40.58 7.28
C ARG A 922 -16.16 -41.01 6.55
N ILE A 923 -15.02 -41.03 7.24
CA ILE A 923 -13.73 -41.32 6.61
C ILE A 923 -13.09 -42.52 7.31
N PRO A 924 -12.72 -43.60 6.60
CA PRO A 924 -11.90 -44.68 7.14
C PRO A 924 -10.52 -44.15 7.56
N TYR A 925 -10.03 -44.54 8.73
CA TYR A 925 -8.74 -44.06 9.25
C TYR A 925 -7.59 -44.36 8.28
N ASP A 926 -7.47 -45.59 7.77
CA ASP A 926 -6.36 -45.98 6.89
C ASP A 926 -6.37 -45.20 5.57
N GLU A 927 -7.56 -44.94 5.01
CA GLU A 927 -7.72 -44.12 3.80
C GLU A 927 -7.34 -42.65 4.04
N TRP A 928 -7.71 -42.09 5.21
CA TRP A 928 -7.24 -40.76 5.61
C TRP A 928 -5.72 -40.72 5.73
N MET A 929 -5.10 -41.72 6.38
CA MET A 929 -3.65 -41.73 6.60
C MET A 929 -2.85 -41.89 5.30
N LEU A 930 -3.37 -42.58 4.28
CA LEU A 930 -2.73 -42.64 2.95
C LEU A 930 -2.58 -41.25 2.30
N PHE A 931 -3.56 -40.36 2.52
CA PHE A 931 -3.52 -38.97 2.08
C PHE A 931 -2.71 -38.08 3.02
N PHE A 932 -2.93 -38.22 4.33
CA PHE A 932 -2.40 -37.32 5.36
C PHE A 932 -0.90 -37.51 5.63
N VAL A 933 -0.38 -38.74 5.70
CA VAL A 933 1.02 -39.00 6.08
C VAL A 933 2.06 -38.28 5.20
N PRO A 934 2.03 -38.36 3.85
CA PRO A 934 3.08 -37.72 3.04
C PRO A 934 3.06 -36.19 3.17
N LEU A 935 1.86 -35.62 3.26
CA LEU A 935 1.63 -34.18 3.43
C LEU A 935 2.08 -33.70 4.82
N PHE A 936 1.73 -34.45 5.87
CA PHE A 936 2.17 -34.17 7.24
C PHE A 936 3.69 -34.22 7.39
N ASN A 937 4.34 -35.29 6.91
CA ASN A 937 5.78 -35.43 7.03
C ASN A 937 6.51 -34.26 6.36
N SER A 938 6.16 -33.93 5.11
CA SER A 938 6.76 -32.79 4.39
C SER A 938 6.57 -31.44 5.10
N SER A 939 5.44 -31.25 5.79
CA SER A 939 5.17 -30.03 6.55
C SER A 939 5.85 -30.01 7.93
N TYR A 940 6.04 -31.18 8.55
CA TYR A 940 6.71 -31.32 9.84
C TYR A 940 8.23 -31.17 9.70
N ASP A 941 8.82 -31.73 8.65
CA ASP A 941 10.25 -31.62 8.36
C ASP A 941 10.63 -30.14 8.14
N ALA A 942 9.89 -29.43 7.27
CA ALA A 942 10.07 -27.99 7.06
C ALA A 942 9.85 -27.14 8.33
N HIS A 943 8.94 -27.55 9.23
CA HIS A 943 8.78 -26.91 10.54
C HIS A 943 9.99 -27.18 11.44
N GLN A 944 10.54 -28.39 11.47
CA GLN A 944 11.73 -28.69 12.27
C GLN A 944 12.96 -27.91 11.81
N ASP A 945 13.17 -27.76 10.49
CA ASP A 945 14.25 -26.94 9.94
C ASP A 945 14.15 -25.48 10.43
N GLN A 946 12.95 -24.90 10.38
CA GLN A 946 12.68 -23.55 10.90
C GLN A 946 12.92 -23.45 12.42
N GLN A 947 12.52 -24.48 13.19
CA GLN A 947 12.70 -24.50 14.65
C GLN A 947 14.18 -24.74 15.05
N ALA A 948 14.95 -25.48 14.26
CA ALA A 948 16.39 -25.69 14.49
C ALA A 948 17.17 -24.36 14.44
N ILE A 949 16.84 -23.50 13.47
CA ILE A 949 17.38 -22.14 13.37
C ILE A 949 17.08 -21.34 14.66
N LEU A 950 15.84 -21.37 15.18
CA LEU A 950 15.49 -20.68 16.44
C LEU A 950 16.24 -21.22 17.66
N ARG A 951 16.53 -22.53 17.70
CA ARG A 951 17.33 -23.17 18.75
C ARG A 951 18.84 -22.88 18.59
N GLY A 952 19.27 -22.34 17.46
CA GLY A 952 20.68 -22.10 17.14
C GLY A 952 21.45 -23.38 16.86
N GLU A 953 20.75 -24.42 16.41
CA GLU A 953 21.32 -25.69 15.93
C GLU A 953 21.93 -25.47 14.53
N PRO A 954 23.00 -26.22 14.17
CA PRO A 954 23.54 -26.17 12.81
C PRO A 954 22.53 -26.75 11.82
N ALA A 955 22.33 -26.05 10.71
CA ALA A 955 21.53 -26.51 9.56
C ALA A 955 22.28 -27.59 8.75
#